data_AF-A0A521TBS1-F1
#
_entry.id   AF-A0A521TBS1-F1
#
_cell.length_a   1.000
_cell.length_b   1.000
_cell.length_c   1.000
_cell.angle_alpha   90.00
_cell.angle_beta   90.00
_cell.angle_gamma   90.00
#
_symmetry.space_group_name_H-M   'P 1'
#
loop_
_entity.id
_entity.type
_entity.pdbx_description
1 polymer ?
#
loop_
_entity_poly.entity_id
_entity_poly.type
_entity_poly.pdbx_seq_one_letter_code
_entity_poly.pdbx_strand_id
1 'polypeptide(L)'
;WRLPGNEGFDKSIDRVKSRLVTAGFVELPGRPTTPITKPSLWIEPAPTPSQGWDQSVGTLAIVRNGKPEEIVLSRAKERLALEINSFSTPAGGVIAPLVDVGRGNAAGDYDGKDVKGAVVIGTAGASQLFTQAVVNRGAIGVVSMAPLPGYLDKNPDILQWGSIPYDETRKAFGFRATERAAAALKAAAAEPNPRVRAEVVTSFARKPERTLSAEIPGATAPNERIVIAAHVQEPGANDNASGTATNMELARALVVGVNSGRIPKPGRTLTFLWVNEISGSRRWLSEHPNEKTGVRYMFSMDMTGEDITKTGGHFLIERWPDPGAVWSRPWDPHTEWGAGQVKAETLKGDLINDLHMAICERVAAKSLAAIRRPWDVRSNPYEGGSDHTQFGSAGIPSVLDWHFTDRFYHTNQDTAEKTSPEEMRNVGTAVATTAWLMATADGLTSTSVGQLIKKVGDARVAIETREGAIVRDGVKPEENATIVAAWKKWYAEAEKSVERLTVAAPGGGLRDQSALRGSLLSLIAMDVQGRCDQVDMAPIPLTPTNVLWAIDARFFCNCALHPPEHKENREKDLVLSRAPIAGDSRVRLAAARALAHLGQWSPLLVNLLKDSNALVRAEAANAIAQAVPGELKIDRLILLRSALAEERDDEAAMELLDAMLRLPEAARSDAEFVATSVEATRPAARILGAIKGLEAWTRKHRGQPLNAQTLINIRGVMTLGRNELTRAPSAFDARRSDADLFERYVRIRRLAIQTLQNLSDKDAGVIIAAAGDGDMQVRRVATIMLGALPIAGPDRDTKAEAAFEARLKDPDLHVRIEAVKIAARLAGTTGNCAPIENALSDKDDPVVIQALDSLPVVCRDLTAKAADLADTLEASSPIVKWPVALHALTALSRLAPDEAAKRIAKREIQTRAEWQIRAAVATIAGSTKDEALLKALAADPSPNVRTSVLAALDAMGSPALYPAAIEALTSREPQLVREAARRLAGAPHSDETAIALLESLKRLTDEGKDTSRDPRLAIIERLQEQAPAGMLALIQPYLRDFDPEIAAATSKLLGALVPGATFRAEPQLRQPKQATLGEVQALPKRAVLIMSDGGRIELELLVDEAPMAVARFVELARKGYYDGLTFHRVVSNFVIQGGSPDANEYSGDVRFMRDELGRVPHLRGAVGISTRGRDTGDAQIFIDLLDLPRLDHDYTVFANVTAGLDLVDHILEGAVIQKIVL
;
A
#
# COMPACT_ATOMS: atom_id res chain seq x y z
N TRP A 1 -10.63 40.30 18.93
CA TRP A 1 -9.57 40.82 18.05
C TRP A 1 -8.26 40.89 18.82
N ARG A 2 -7.12 40.63 18.17
CA ARG A 2 -5.78 40.83 18.75
C ARG A 2 -5.02 41.89 17.93
N LEU A 3 -5.44 43.15 17.99
CA LEU A 3 -4.74 44.24 17.30
C LEU A 3 -3.78 44.94 18.27
N PRO A 4 -2.59 45.38 17.83
CA PRO A 4 -1.69 46.16 18.66
C PRO A 4 -2.39 47.34 19.34
N GLY A 5 -2.20 47.46 20.65
CA GLY A 5 -2.82 48.48 21.49
C GLY A 5 -4.24 48.15 21.96
N ASN A 6 -4.81 46.99 21.59
CA ASN A 6 -6.04 46.47 22.17
C ASN A 6 -5.75 45.48 23.33
N GLU A 7 -6.76 45.23 24.17
CA GLU A 7 -6.60 44.36 25.34
C GLU A 7 -6.36 42.88 24.95
N GLY A 8 -6.90 42.43 23.82
CA GLY A 8 -6.72 41.06 23.34
C GLY A 8 -5.27 40.74 22.98
N PHE A 9 -4.57 41.67 22.31
CA PHE A 9 -3.16 41.55 21.97
C PHE A 9 -2.29 41.55 23.23
N ASP A 10 -2.53 42.49 24.16
CA ASP A 10 -1.84 42.56 25.45
C ASP A 10 -1.99 41.24 26.23
N LYS A 11 -3.21 40.71 26.35
CA LYS A 11 -3.51 39.44 27.03
C LYS A 11 -2.82 38.25 26.38
N SER A 12 -2.71 38.23 25.05
CA SER A 12 -1.98 37.16 24.35
C SER A 12 -0.49 37.18 24.70
N ILE A 13 0.15 38.35 24.65
CA ILE A 13 1.55 38.52 25.04
C ILE A 13 1.76 38.13 26.51
N ASP A 14 0.90 38.58 27.42
CA ASP A 14 0.99 38.26 28.85
C ASP A 14 0.81 36.76 29.12
N ARG A 15 -0.05 36.08 28.35
CA ARG A 15 -0.24 34.64 28.44
C ARG A 15 1.00 33.86 27.99
N VAL A 16 1.62 34.26 26.87
CA VAL A 16 2.88 33.66 26.40
C VAL A 16 3.97 33.88 27.44
N LYS A 17 4.14 35.12 27.92
CA LYS A 17 5.10 35.48 28.96
C LYS A 17 4.96 34.59 30.20
N SER A 18 3.75 34.49 30.75
CA SER A 18 3.48 33.70 31.95
C SER A 18 3.86 32.21 31.78
N ARG A 19 3.58 31.63 30.61
CA ARG A 19 3.94 30.23 30.30
C ARG A 19 5.45 30.02 30.22
N LEU A 20 6.17 30.96 29.61
CA LEU A 20 7.63 30.89 29.50
C LEU A 20 8.33 31.11 30.84
N VAL A 21 7.85 32.04 31.67
CA VAL A 21 8.36 32.22 33.05
C VAL A 21 8.18 30.93 33.85
N THR A 22 7.00 30.31 33.77
CA THR A 22 6.71 29.03 34.44
C THR A 22 7.66 27.91 33.99
N ALA A 23 8.13 27.95 32.76
CA ALA A 23 9.05 26.96 32.19
C ALA A 23 10.52 27.20 32.53
N GLY A 24 10.86 28.32 33.16
CA GLY A 24 12.21 28.62 33.64
C GLY A 24 12.93 29.75 32.92
N PHE A 25 12.22 30.60 32.15
CA PHE A 25 12.77 31.88 31.72
C PHE A 25 12.73 32.90 32.86
N VAL A 26 13.79 33.70 32.98
CA VAL A 26 13.84 34.83 33.93
C VAL A 26 13.22 36.06 33.28
N GLU A 27 12.16 36.61 33.90
CA GLU A 27 11.58 37.88 33.45
C GLU A 27 12.49 39.05 33.84
N LEU A 28 12.87 39.85 32.85
CA LEU A 28 13.61 41.09 33.03
C LEU A 28 12.66 42.29 32.88
N PRO A 29 12.90 43.40 33.61
CA PRO A 29 12.02 44.58 33.59
C PRO A 29 12.00 45.31 32.24
N GLY A 30 12.95 45.00 31.36
CA GLY A 30 13.10 45.55 30.03
C GLY A 30 14.30 44.89 29.35
N ARG A 31 14.65 45.38 28.17
CA ARG A 31 15.77 44.84 27.42
C ARG A 31 17.08 44.89 28.24
N PRO A 32 17.86 43.80 28.28
CA PRO A 32 19.14 43.80 28.97
C PRO A 32 20.16 44.70 28.26
N THR A 33 20.89 45.52 29.03
CA THR A 33 22.02 46.35 28.55
C THR A 33 23.36 45.63 28.60
N THR A 34 23.39 44.45 29.23
CA THR A 34 24.54 43.56 29.35
C THR A 34 24.18 42.17 28.83
N PRO A 35 25.14 41.39 28.29
CA PRO A 35 24.86 40.03 27.81
C PRO A 35 24.17 39.15 28.87
N ILE A 36 23.08 38.50 28.49
CA ILE A 36 22.36 37.58 29.39
C ILE A 36 23.13 36.26 29.53
N THR A 37 23.13 35.70 30.74
CA THR A 37 23.85 34.44 31.06
C THR A 37 22.91 33.28 31.38
N LYS A 38 21.61 33.59 31.53
CA LYS A 38 20.52 32.64 31.78
C LYS A 38 19.41 32.86 30.77
N PRO A 39 18.62 31.82 30.44
CA PRO A 39 17.42 32.00 29.64
C PRO A 39 16.53 33.09 30.23
N SER A 40 16.28 34.14 29.46
CA SER A 40 15.62 35.36 29.93
C SER A 40 14.60 35.84 28.91
N LEU A 41 13.58 36.55 29.38
CA LEU A 41 12.57 37.18 28.53
C LEU A 41 12.27 38.60 29.01
N TRP A 42 11.81 39.44 28.09
CA TRP A 42 11.40 40.81 28.36
C TRP A 42 10.41 41.31 27.31
N ILE A 43 9.71 42.37 27.65
CA ILE A 43 8.78 43.03 26.74
C ILE A 43 9.32 44.40 26.37
N GLU A 44 9.34 44.68 25.07
CA GLU A 44 9.80 45.94 24.50
C GLU A 44 8.58 46.72 24.00
N PRO A 45 8.19 47.83 24.67
CA PRO A 45 7.16 48.72 24.15
C PRO A 45 7.69 49.52 22.96
N ALA A 46 6.88 49.66 21.91
CA ALA A 46 7.18 50.54 20.80
C ALA A 46 7.23 52.00 21.25
N PRO A 47 8.17 52.82 20.74
CA PRO A 47 8.27 54.23 21.09
C PRO A 47 7.04 55.03 20.63
N THR A 48 6.42 54.62 19.53
CA THR A 48 5.19 55.24 19.01
C THR A 48 3.98 54.37 19.35
N PRO A 49 2.93 54.92 20.00
CA PRO A 49 1.72 54.17 20.30
C PRO A 49 0.98 53.71 19.04
N SER A 50 0.53 52.46 19.04
CA SER A 50 -0.40 51.93 18.04
C SER A 50 -1.82 52.34 18.37
N GLN A 51 -2.64 52.48 17.33
CA GLN A 51 -4.06 52.72 17.46
C GLN A 51 -4.78 51.37 17.59
N GLY A 52 -5.06 50.98 18.82
CA GLY A 52 -5.88 49.82 19.14
C GLY A 52 -7.33 50.08 18.78
N TRP A 53 -7.98 49.07 18.22
CA TRP A 53 -9.39 49.05 17.89
C TRP A 53 -10.05 47.78 18.45
N ASP A 54 -11.26 47.92 18.99
CA ASP A 54 -12.09 46.80 19.44
C ASP A 54 -13.58 47.11 19.26
N GLN A 55 -14.40 46.07 19.32
CA GLN A 55 -15.84 46.12 19.13
C GLN A 55 -16.60 45.26 20.16
N SER A 56 -17.64 45.84 20.76
CA SER A 56 -18.61 45.11 21.59
C SER A 56 -19.92 44.85 20.86
N VAL A 57 -20.33 45.75 19.95
CA VAL A 57 -21.53 45.62 19.12
C VAL A 57 -21.21 45.95 17.67
N GLY A 58 -21.74 45.15 16.75
CA GLY A 58 -21.64 45.37 15.30
C GLY A 58 -22.78 44.63 14.64
N THR A 59 -23.93 45.30 14.51
CA THR A 59 -25.17 44.74 13.99
C THR A 59 -25.67 45.60 12.83
N LEU A 60 -26.05 44.94 11.74
CA LEU A 60 -26.69 45.57 10.58
C LEU A 60 -28.01 44.85 10.32
N ALA A 61 -29.10 45.61 10.26
CA ALA A 61 -30.44 45.08 10.03
C ALA A 61 -31.17 45.84 8.91
N ILE A 62 -31.94 45.13 8.09
CA ILE A 62 -32.84 45.72 7.10
C ILE A 62 -34.13 46.14 7.81
N VAL A 63 -34.60 47.36 7.53
CA VAL A 63 -35.80 47.95 8.14
C VAL A 63 -36.90 48.05 7.09
N ARG A 64 -38.04 47.41 7.34
CA ARG A 64 -39.24 47.48 6.49
C ARG A 64 -40.46 47.90 7.30
N ASN A 65 -41.32 48.72 6.72
CA ASN A 65 -42.53 49.20 7.39
C ASN A 65 -43.44 48.03 7.80
N GLY A 66 -43.82 47.99 9.09
CA GLY A 66 -44.75 46.99 9.64
C GLY A 66 -44.19 45.56 9.77
N LYS A 67 -42.89 45.36 9.55
CA LYS A 67 -42.22 44.05 9.72
C LYS A 67 -41.12 44.14 10.80
N PRO A 68 -40.82 43.05 11.51
CA PRO A 68 -39.65 42.98 12.38
C PRO A 68 -38.35 43.30 11.63
N GLU A 69 -37.38 43.90 12.31
CA GLU A 69 -36.04 44.15 11.75
C GLU A 69 -35.35 42.83 11.38
N GLU A 70 -34.81 42.75 10.17
CA GLU A 70 -34.10 41.57 9.67
C GLU A 70 -32.60 41.76 9.87
N ILE A 71 -32.01 41.10 10.88
CA ILE A 71 -30.57 41.15 11.13
C ILE A 71 -29.83 40.35 10.05
N VAL A 72 -29.03 41.05 9.23
CA VAL A 72 -28.25 40.44 8.14
C VAL A 72 -26.78 40.22 8.49
N LEU A 73 -26.23 41.02 9.41
CA LEU A 73 -24.90 40.84 9.96
C LEU A 73 -24.93 41.13 11.47
N SER A 74 -24.26 40.30 12.26
CA SER A 74 -24.07 40.56 13.69
C SER A 74 -22.75 40.02 14.19
N ARG A 75 -22.14 40.70 15.17
CA ARG A 75 -20.94 40.18 15.85
C ARG A 75 -21.13 38.78 16.45
N ALA A 76 -22.36 38.40 16.84
CA ALA A 76 -22.65 37.10 17.41
C ALA A 76 -22.57 35.96 16.37
N LYS A 77 -23.02 36.22 15.13
CA LYS A 77 -23.07 35.22 14.05
C LYS A 77 -21.88 35.34 13.11
N GLU A 78 -21.51 36.56 12.73
CA GLU A 78 -20.37 36.89 11.89
C GLU A 78 -19.37 37.76 12.67
N ARG A 79 -18.61 37.13 13.56
CA ARG A 79 -17.65 37.78 14.49
C ARG A 79 -16.75 38.85 13.83
N LEU A 80 -16.44 38.69 12.55
CA LEU A 80 -15.50 39.53 11.81
C LEU A 80 -16.15 40.43 10.75
N ALA A 81 -17.48 40.59 10.77
CA ALA A 81 -18.20 41.37 9.77
C ALA A 81 -17.95 42.89 9.85
N LEU A 82 -17.68 43.43 11.04
CA LEU A 82 -17.40 44.87 11.18
C LEU A 82 -15.93 45.17 10.81
N GLU A 83 -15.73 46.10 9.88
CA GLU A 83 -14.42 46.49 9.38
C GLU A 83 -13.61 47.23 10.46
N ILE A 84 -12.31 46.93 10.55
CA ILE A 84 -11.40 47.62 11.47
C ILE A 84 -11.41 49.13 11.17
N ASN A 85 -11.30 49.95 12.22
CA ASN A 85 -11.45 51.42 12.23
C ASN A 85 -12.88 51.95 12.13
N SER A 86 -13.90 51.10 12.19
CA SER A 86 -15.30 51.57 12.31
C SER A 86 -15.53 52.33 13.62
N PHE A 87 -16.21 53.47 13.53
CA PHE A 87 -16.61 54.29 14.68
C PHE A 87 -18.00 53.89 15.20
N SER A 88 -18.25 54.19 16.48
CA SER A 88 -19.53 53.94 17.12
C SER A 88 -20.64 54.79 16.49
N THR A 89 -21.81 54.19 16.30
CA THR A 89 -23.05 54.90 16.03
C THR A 89 -23.57 55.59 17.31
N PRO A 90 -24.52 56.54 17.22
CA PRO A 90 -25.24 57.04 18.40
C PRO A 90 -25.87 55.91 19.23
N ALA A 91 -26.12 56.17 20.52
CA ALA A 91 -26.75 55.19 21.40
C ALA A 91 -28.11 54.74 20.83
N GLY A 92 -28.31 53.43 20.70
CA GLY A 92 -29.48 52.82 20.05
C GLY A 92 -29.34 52.60 18.54
N GLY A 93 -28.22 52.97 17.93
CA GLY A 93 -27.96 52.80 16.49
C GLY A 93 -28.50 53.95 15.63
N VAL A 94 -28.31 53.84 14.31
CA VAL A 94 -28.79 54.82 13.32
C VAL A 94 -29.58 54.14 12.22
N ILE A 95 -30.72 54.70 11.84
CA ILE A 95 -31.53 54.25 10.69
C ILE A 95 -31.31 55.20 9.52
N ALA A 96 -30.71 54.71 8.44
CA ALA A 96 -30.32 55.51 7.28
C ALA A 96 -30.82 54.91 5.96
N PRO A 97 -30.91 55.71 4.88
CA PRO A 97 -31.14 55.19 3.53
C PRO A 97 -30.06 54.17 3.13
N LEU A 98 -30.45 53.14 2.39
CA LEU A 98 -29.54 52.14 1.82
C LEU A 98 -29.38 52.37 0.31
N VAL A 99 -28.14 52.54 -0.17
CA VAL A 99 -27.89 52.86 -1.59
C VAL A 99 -26.87 51.90 -2.21
N ASP A 100 -27.23 51.26 -3.32
CA ASP A 100 -26.33 50.41 -4.11
C ASP A 100 -25.62 51.21 -5.21
N VAL A 101 -24.28 51.23 -5.15
CA VAL A 101 -23.42 51.94 -6.11
C VAL A 101 -22.80 51.01 -7.17
N GLY A 102 -23.13 49.73 -7.19
CA GLY A 102 -22.52 48.76 -8.11
C GLY A 102 -21.08 48.46 -7.72
N ARG A 103 -20.10 48.86 -8.54
CA ARG A 103 -18.68 48.63 -8.22
C ARG A 103 -18.21 49.57 -7.12
N GLY A 104 -18.49 50.86 -7.24
CA GLY A 104 -18.22 51.86 -6.19
C GLY A 104 -16.74 52.27 -6.05
N ASN A 105 -15.89 51.97 -7.05
CA ASN A 105 -14.47 52.34 -7.04
C ASN A 105 -14.15 53.56 -7.93
N ALA A 106 -15.08 53.99 -8.79
CA ALA A 106 -14.92 55.14 -9.67
C ALA A 106 -15.99 56.21 -9.41
N ALA A 107 -15.74 57.44 -9.87
CA ALA A 107 -16.67 58.54 -9.65
C ALA A 107 -18.04 58.31 -10.33
N GLY A 108 -18.04 57.75 -11.54
CA GLY A 108 -19.25 57.49 -12.33
C GLY A 108 -20.19 56.43 -11.74
N ASP A 109 -19.71 55.57 -10.84
CA ASP A 109 -20.53 54.57 -10.13
C ASP A 109 -21.63 55.21 -9.25
N TYR A 110 -21.46 56.51 -8.94
CA TYR A 110 -22.31 57.32 -8.06
C TYR A 110 -23.22 58.29 -8.82
N ASP A 111 -23.15 58.33 -10.15
CA ASP A 111 -23.93 59.27 -10.96
C ASP A 111 -25.44 59.05 -10.76
N GLY A 112 -26.16 60.12 -10.44
CA GLY A 112 -27.61 60.08 -10.19
C GLY A 112 -28.05 59.46 -8.86
N LYS A 113 -27.11 59.16 -7.94
CA LYS A 113 -27.40 58.54 -6.62
C LYS A 113 -27.11 59.51 -5.48
N ASP A 114 -28.10 59.78 -4.62
CA ASP A 114 -27.87 60.55 -3.39
C ASP A 114 -27.39 59.63 -2.27
N VAL A 115 -26.11 59.75 -1.93
CA VAL A 115 -25.45 58.94 -0.89
C VAL A 115 -25.17 59.70 0.40
N LYS A 116 -25.51 60.99 0.46
CA LYS A 116 -25.21 61.81 1.65
C LYS A 116 -26.08 61.36 2.83
N GLY A 117 -25.45 61.01 3.95
CA GLY A 117 -26.18 60.48 5.11
C GLY A 117 -26.64 59.02 4.97
N ALA A 118 -26.31 58.34 3.86
CA ALA A 118 -26.73 56.96 3.59
C ALA A 118 -25.70 55.92 4.04
N VAL A 119 -26.13 54.66 4.11
CA VAL A 119 -25.25 53.49 4.13
C VAL A 119 -25.14 52.96 2.70
N VAL A 120 -23.91 52.87 2.19
CA VAL A 120 -23.64 52.54 0.78
C VAL A 120 -23.13 51.11 0.64
N ILE A 121 -23.69 50.35 -0.30
CA ILE A 121 -23.24 48.99 -0.63
C ILE A 121 -22.55 48.98 -2.00
N GLY A 122 -21.44 48.24 -2.14
CA GLY A 122 -20.74 48.07 -3.43
C GLY A 122 -19.78 46.89 -3.46
N THR A 123 -19.33 46.49 -4.65
CA THR A 123 -18.42 45.33 -4.85
C THR A 123 -16.92 45.68 -4.82
N ALA A 124 -16.56 46.94 -4.64
CA ALA A 124 -15.18 47.35 -4.33
C ALA A 124 -14.77 46.94 -2.92
N GLY A 125 -13.45 46.83 -2.71
CA GLY A 125 -12.88 46.63 -1.37
C GLY A 125 -13.25 47.77 -0.42
N ALA A 126 -13.42 47.47 0.86
CA ALA A 126 -13.95 48.38 1.88
C ALA A 126 -13.24 49.74 1.90
N SER A 127 -11.92 49.77 1.81
CA SER A 127 -11.15 51.03 1.81
C SER A 127 -11.41 51.92 0.60
N GLN A 128 -11.53 51.34 -0.59
CA GLN A 128 -11.83 52.10 -1.82
C GLN A 128 -13.26 52.62 -1.79
N LEU A 129 -14.21 51.76 -1.40
CA LEU A 129 -15.62 52.11 -1.27
C LEU A 129 -15.83 53.22 -0.23
N PHE A 130 -15.16 53.12 0.93
CA PHE A 130 -15.17 54.14 1.96
C PHE A 130 -14.67 55.49 1.46
N THR A 131 -13.54 55.50 0.74
CA THR A 131 -12.98 56.74 0.19
C THR A 131 -13.96 57.42 -0.78
N GLN A 132 -14.59 56.64 -1.66
CA GLN A 132 -15.51 57.22 -2.64
C GLN A 132 -16.87 57.63 -2.05
N ALA A 133 -17.45 56.83 -1.16
CA ALA A 133 -18.77 57.06 -0.60
C ALA A 133 -18.76 58.02 0.60
N VAL A 134 -17.85 57.80 1.56
CA VAL A 134 -17.80 58.54 2.83
C VAL A 134 -16.95 59.79 2.68
N VAL A 135 -15.70 59.63 2.25
CA VAL A 135 -14.74 60.77 2.22
C VAL A 135 -15.17 61.83 1.21
N ASN A 136 -15.49 61.41 -0.01
CA ASN A 136 -15.78 62.33 -1.11
C ASN A 136 -17.25 62.79 -1.17
N ARG A 137 -18.19 62.02 -0.60
CA ARG A 137 -19.64 62.20 -0.85
C ARG A 137 -20.53 62.22 0.39
N GLY A 138 -19.96 62.00 1.59
CA GLY A 138 -20.68 62.20 2.85
C GLY A 138 -21.66 61.10 3.25
N ALA A 139 -21.49 59.87 2.76
CA ALA A 139 -22.12 58.70 3.36
C ALA A 139 -21.70 58.51 4.83
N ILE A 140 -22.53 57.86 5.64
CA ILE A 140 -22.24 57.62 7.06
C ILE A 140 -21.70 56.20 7.34
N GLY A 141 -21.77 55.31 6.35
CA GLY A 141 -21.15 54.01 6.42
C GLY A 141 -21.16 53.25 5.08
N VAL A 142 -20.38 52.17 5.02
CA VAL A 142 -20.27 51.33 3.82
C VAL A 142 -20.42 49.85 4.14
N VAL A 143 -20.89 49.07 3.16
CA VAL A 143 -20.84 47.61 3.18
C VAL A 143 -20.15 47.10 1.93
N SER A 144 -18.97 46.51 2.10
CA SER A 144 -18.23 45.89 1.00
C SER A 144 -18.76 44.49 0.72
N MET A 145 -19.07 44.25 -0.55
CA MET A 145 -19.49 42.97 -1.11
C MET A 145 -18.43 42.46 -2.11
N ALA A 146 -17.16 42.79 -1.87
CA ALA A 146 -16.10 42.36 -2.76
C ALA A 146 -16.03 40.82 -2.79
N PRO A 147 -15.81 40.23 -3.98
CA PRO A 147 -15.78 38.78 -4.13
C PRO A 147 -14.66 38.18 -3.29
N LEU A 148 -14.89 36.97 -2.81
CA LEU A 148 -13.88 36.18 -2.11
C LEU A 148 -12.88 35.57 -3.12
N PRO A 149 -11.61 35.39 -2.74
CA PRO A 149 -10.65 34.62 -3.52
C PRO A 149 -11.17 33.22 -3.86
N GLY A 150 -10.85 32.72 -5.06
CA GLY A 150 -11.40 31.46 -5.58
C GLY A 150 -10.97 30.19 -4.84
N TYR A 151 -9.94 30.29 -3.99
CA TYR A 151 -9.42 29.20 -3.18
C TYR A 151 -10.11 29.05 -1.81
N LEU A 152 -10.96 30.00 -1.41
CA LEU A 152 -11.71 29.90 -0.17
C LEU A 152 -12.92 28.96 -0.32
N ASP A 153 -13.41 28.48 0.82
CA ASP A 153 -14.60 27.65 0.86
C ASP A 153 -15.83 28.41 0.32
N LYS A 154 -16.61 27.72 -0.52
CA LYS A 154 -17.75 28.32 -1.26
C LYS A 154 -19.01 28.49 -0.41
N ASN A 155 -18.90 28.42 0.92
CA ASN A 155 -20.02 28.63 1.81
C ASN A 155 -20.47 30.11 1.78
N PRO A 156 -21.75 30.38 1.50
CA PRO A 156 -22.28 31.74 1.36
C PRO A 156 -22.31 32.55 2.66
N ASP A 157 -21.97 31.94 3.79
CA ASP A 157 -21.87 32.58 5.12
C ASP A 157 -20.41 32.88 5.53
N ILE A 158 -19.45 32.67 4.62
CA ILE A 158 -18.06 33.07 4.80
C ILE A 158 -17.85 34.52 4.38
N LEU A 159 -17.01 35.22 5.14
CA LEU A 159 -16.44 36.52 4.78
C LEU A 159 -14.99 36.58 5.20
N GLN A 160 -14.19 37.35 4.48
CA GLN A 160 -12.85 37.74 4.93
C GLN A 160 -12.89 39.10 5.63
N TRP A 161 -12.19 39.21 6.75
CA TRP A 161 -12.12 40.46 7.46
C TRP A 161 -11.26 41.50 6.75
N GLY A 162 -11.43 42.78 7.10
CA GLY A 162 -10.70 43.87 6.49
C GLY A 162 -10.65 45.13 7.36
N SER A 163 -10.32 46.25 6.71
CA SER A 163 -10.28 47.56 7.34
C SER A 163 -10.82 48.65 6.42
N ILE A 164 -11.32 49.70 7.05
CA ILE A 164 -11.56 51.00 6.41
C ILE A 164 -10.49 52.02 6.87
N PRO A 165 -10.28 53.11 6.12
CA PRO A 165 -9.43 54.21 6.56
C PRO A 165 -9.90 54.77 7.91
N TYR A 166 -8.94 55.05 8.78
CA TYR A 166 -9.21 55.77 10.02
C TYR A 166 -9.53 57.24 9.73
N ASP A 167 -10.72 57.71 10.09
CA ASP A 167 -11.18 59.09 9.87
C ASP A 167 -11.93 59.65 11.10
N GLU A 168 -11.20 60.38 11.96
CA GLU A 168 -11.75 61.05 13.15
C GLU A 168 -12.73 62.19 12.82
N THR A 169 -12.70 62.71 11.59
CA THR A 169 -13.55 63.84 11.17
C THR A 169 -14.96 63.35 10.86
N ARG A 170 -15.07 62.26 10.11
CA ARG A 170 -16.37 61.74 9.65
C ARG A 170 -16.98 60.71 10.58
N LYS A 171 -16.16 59.98 11.34
CA LYS A 171 -16.61 58.97 12.32
C LYS A 171 -17.63 57.98 11.74
N ALA A 172 -17.37 57.50 10.54
CA ALA A 172 -18.21 56.54 9.83
C ALA A 172 -17.85 55.08 10.19
N PHE A 173 -18.67 54.13 9.73
CA PHE A 173 -18.47 52.69 9.96
C PHE A 173 -18.46 51.88 8.66
N GLY A 174 -17.89 50.69 8.70
CA GLY A 174 -17.81 49.77 7.57
C GLY A 174 -18.18 48.34 7.96
N PHE A 175 -18.83 47.62 7.07
CA PHE A 175 -19.06 46.18 7.20
C PHE A 175 -18.56 45.42 5.96
N ARG A 176 -18.17 44.17 6.17
CA ARG A 176 -18.02 43.16 5.13
C ARG A 176 -19.26 42.29 5.09
N ALA A 177 -19.85 42.11 3.91
CA ALA A 177 -20.96 41.19 3.72
C ALA A 177 -20.48 39.77 3.36
N THR A 178 -21.19 38.77 3.89
CA THR A 178 -21.21 37.42 3.31
C THR A 178 -21.99 37.43 1.99
N GLU A 179 -21.92 36.39 1.17
CA GLU A 179 -22.73 36.30 -0.05
C GLU A 179 -24.24 36.37 0.27
N ARG A 180 -24.66 35.71 1.36
CA ARG A 180 -26.06 35.74 1.82
C ARG A 180 -26.48 37.15 2.24
N ALA A 181 -25.65 37.84 3.02
CA ALA A 181 -25.93 39.21 3.45
C ALA A 181 -25.91 40.18 2.27
N ALA A 182 -24.98 40.01 1.32
CA ALA A 182 -24.89 40.82 0.11
C ALA A 182 -26.15 40.68 -0.75
N ALA A 183 -26.66 39.45 -0.93
CA ALA A 183 -27.90 39.20 -1.66
C ALA A 183 -29.11 39.87 -0.98
N ALA A 184 -29.23 39.74 0.35
CA ALA A 184 -30.30 40.37 1.11
C ALA A 184 -30.25 41.91 1.04
N LEU A 185 -29.05 42.50 1.18
CA LEU A 185 -28.84 43.94 1.10
C LEU A 185 -29.11 44.49 -0.30
N LYS A 186 -28.69 43.79 -1.36
CA LYS A 186 -29.01 44.18 -2.76
C LYS A 186 -30.50 44.13 -3.04
N ALA A 187 -31.19 43.08 -2.57
CA ALA A 187 -32.64 42.98 -2.70
C ALA A 187 -33.34 44.13 -1.97
N ALA A 188 -32.93 44.43 -0.73
CA ALA A 188 -33.48 45.54 0.03
C ALA A 188 -33.20 46.90 -0.60
N ALA A 189 -32.03 47.12 -1.22
CA ALA A 189 -31.69 48.37 -1.89
C ALA A 189 -32.55 48.65 -3.13
N ALA A 190 -33.18 47.63 -3.72
CA ALA A 190 -34.11 47.76 -4.84
C ALA A 190 -35.57 48.03 -4.39
N GLU A 191 -35.87 47.97 -3.09
CA GLU A 191 -37.21 48.25 -2.57
C GLU A 191 -37.52 49.77 -2.53
N PRO A 192 -38.80 50.19 -2.56
CA PRO A 192 -39.16 51.59 -2.36
C PRO A 192 -38.79 52.06 -0.95
N ASN A 193 -38.08 53.20 -0.85
CA ASN A 193 -37.59 53.77 0.41
C ASN A 193 -36.72 52.78 1.23
N PRO A 194 -35.58 52.32 0.68
CA PRO A 194 -34.77 51.28 1.29
C PRO A 194 -34.03 51.82 2.51
N ARG A 195 -34.15 51.15 3.67
CA ARG A 195 -33.53 51.57 4.93
C ARG A 195 -32.84 50.43 5.66
N VAL A 196 -31.74 50.76 6.31
CA VAL A 196 -31.02 49.86 7.23
C VAL A 196 -30.80 50.54 8.57
N ARG A 197 -30.77 49.72 9.62
CA ARG A 197 -30.31 50.10 10.94
C ARG A 197 -28.92 49.55 11.16
N ALA A 198 -27.98 50.42 11.49
CA ALA A 198 -26.65 50.03 11.95
C ALA A 198 -26.51 50.37 13.44
N GLU A 199 -26.09 49.39 14.22
CA GLU A 199 -25.72 49.57 15.63
C GLU A 199 -24.29 49.10 15.80
N VAL A 200 -23.40 50.06 16.06
CA VAL A 200 -21.96 49.84 16.18
C VAL A 200 -21.49 50.44 17.49
N VAL A 201 -20.80 49.64 18.30
CA VAL A 201 -20.14 50.08 19.53
C VAL A 201 -18.70 49.61 19.48
N THR A 202 -17.80 50.57 19.28
CA THR A 202 -16.36 50.37 19.16
C THR A 202 -15.61 51.26 20.12
N SER A 203 -14.40 50.84 20.47
CA SER A 203 -13.47 51.59 21.31
C SER A 203 -12.13 51.71 20.63
N PHE A 204 -11.51 52.88 20.79
CA PHE A 204 -10.13 53.12 20.38
C PHE A 204 -9.24 53.31 21.61
N ALA A 205 -8.06 52.70 21.60
CA ALA A 205 -7.07 52.87 22.65
C ALA A 205 -5.72 53.20 22.01
N ARG A 206 -4.98 54.17 22.57
CA ARG A 206 -3.60 54.43 22.16
C ARG A 206 -2.65 53.85 23.19
N LYS A 207 -1.98 52.76 22.82
CA LYS A 207 -1.00 52.09 23.66
C LYS A 207 0.22 51.69 22.80
N PRO A 208 1.43 51.67 23.38
CA PRO A 208 2.60 51.08 22.72
C PRO A 208 2.30 49.64 22.28
N GLU A 209 2.68 49.29 21.04
CA GLU A 209 2.80 47.88 20.65
C GLU A 209 3.83 47.20 21.55
N ARG A 210 3.58 45.94 21.92
CA ARG A 210 4.46 45.16 22.78
C ARG A 210 5.10 44.03 21.98
N THR A 211 6.42 44.00 21.94
CA THR A 211 7.17 42.84 21.42
C THR A 211 7.67 42.03 22.59
N LEU A 212 7.33 40.74 22.65
CA LEU A 212 7.93 39.82 23.60
C LEU A 212 9.14 39.16 22.94
N SER A 213 10.30 39.32 23.59
CA SER A 213 11.54 38.64 23.22
C SER A 213 11.88 37.64 24.32
N ALA A 214 12.22 36.41 23.93
CA ALA A 214 12.76 35.41 24.82
C ALA A 214 14.05 34.83 24.23
N GLU A 215 15.10 34.70 25.04
CA GLU A 215 16.40 34.25 24.58
C GLU A 215 16.95 33.12 25.44
N ILE A 216 17.51 32.10 24.77
CA ILE A 216 18.37 31.09 25.38
C ILE A 216 19.81 31.43 24.97
N PRO A 217 20.66 31.94 25.88
CA PRO A 217 21.96 32.47 25.50
C PRO A 217 22.92 31.39 25.01
N GLY A 218 23.65 31.71 23.94
CA GLY A 218 24.71 30.87 23.39
C GLY A 218 25.92 30.76 24.31
N ALA A 219 26.51 29.57 24.42
CA ALA A 219 27.68 29.33 25.27
C ALA A 219 29.01 29.75 24.61
N THR A 220 29.10 29.69 23.29
CA THR A 220 30.37 29.88 22.55
C THR A 220 30.38 31.17 21.75
N ALA A 221 29.29 31.44 21.04
CA ALA A 221 29.08 32.61 20.21
C ALA A 221 27.77 33.31 20.60
N PRO A 222 27.67 33.90 21.81
CA PRO A 222 26.42 34.50 22.31
C PRO A 222 25.90 35.67 21.46
N ASN A 223 26.77 36.29 20.67
CA ASN A 223 26.41 37.37 19.75
C ASN A 223 25.83 36.85 18.42
N GLU A 224 26.09 35.59 18.05
CA GLU A 224 25.44 34.94 16.92
C GLU A 224 24.09 34.35 17.34
N ARG A 225 23.08 34.41 16.47
CA ARG A 225 21.72 33.98 16.82
C ARG A 225 20.92 33.33 15.70
N ILE A 226 19.99 32.46 16.11
CA ILE A 226 18.91 31.92 15.29
C ILE A 226 17.61 32.57 15.77
N VAL A 227 16.87 33.19 14.86
CA VAL A 227 15.61 33.88 15.19
C VAL A 227 14.44 33.01 14.80
N ILE A 228 13.47 32.85 15.68
CA ILE A 228 12.19 32.17 15.39
C ILE A 228 11.08 33.15 15.76
N ALA A 229 10.36 33.64 14.76
CA ALA A 229 9.35 34.68 14.94
C ALA A 229 7.96 34.13 14.65
N ALA A 230 6.97 34.57 15.42
CA ALA A 230 5.56 34.38 15.15
C ALA A 230 4.84 35.70 15.37
N HIS A 231 3.94 36.07 14.47
CA HIS A 231 3.12 37.24 14.68
C HIS A 231 1.88 36.92 15.53
N VAL A 232 1.47 37.91 16.32
CA VAL A 232 0.38 37.77 17.31
C VAL A 232 -0.91 38.42 16.80
N GLN A 233 -0.78 39.33 15.84
CA GLN A 233 -1.83 40.22 15.42
C GLN A 233 -2.82 39.50 14.51
N GLU A 234 -3.91 38.96 15.05
CA GLU A 234 -5.06 38.52 14.22
C GLU A 234 -6.23 37.99 15.04
N PRO A 235 -7.44 37.88 14.45
CA PRO A 235 -8.55 37.22 15.11
C PRO A 235 -8.57 35.69 14.92
N GLY A 236 -7.83 35.14 13.96
CA GLY A 236 -7.89 33.74 13.54
C GLY A 236 -7.14 32.78 14.46
N ALA A 237 -7.38 31.48 14.26
CA ALA A 237 -6.85 30.41 15.07
C ALA A 237 -5.65 29.73 14.40
N ASN A 238 -5.78 29.36 13.13
CA ASN A 238 -4.64 28.98 12.32
C ASN A 238 -3.78 30.22 12.09
N ASP A 239 -4.38 31.32 11.63
CA ASP A 239 -3.72 32.58 11.33
C ASP A 239 -3.97 33.66 12.40
N ASN A 240 -3.00 34.04 13.23
CA ASN A 240 -1.81 33.25 13.54
C ASN A 240 -1.72 32.83 15.03
N ALA A 241 -2.83 32.37 15.63
CA ALA A 241 -2.77 31.83 17.00
C ALA A 241 -1.95 30.53 17.07
N SER A 242 -1.98 29.72 15.99
CA SER A 242 -1.25 28.47 15.90
C SER A 242 0.26 28.70 15.89
N GLY A 243 0.80 29.59 15.04
CA GLY A 243 2.23 29.92 15.01
C GLY A 243 2.71 30.53 16.33
N THR A 244 1.93 31.44 16.91
CA THR A 244 2.19 32.00 18.26
C THR A 244 2.33 30.88 19.31
N ALA A 245 1.42 29.90 19.30
CA ALA A 245 1.39 28.81 20.27
C ALA A 245 2.51 27.78 20.02
N THR A 246 2.79 27.43 18.76
CA THR A 246 3.88 26.54 18.37
C THR A 246 5.23 27.13 18.77
N ASN A 247 5.47 28.42 18.49
CA ASN A 247 6.70 29.11 18.90
C ASN A 247 6.85 29.13 20.43
N MET A 248 5.76 29.37 21.17
CA MET A 248 5.78 29.35 22.65
C MET A 248 6.15 27.98 23.18
N GLU A 249 5.53 26.93 22.65
CA GLU A 249 5.79 25.55 23.10
C GLU A 249 7.21 25.09 22.73
N LEU A 250 7.72 25.52 21.58
CA LEU A 250 9.09 25.28 21.16
C LEU A 250 10.08 25.93 22.14
N ALA A 251 9.91 27.22 22.44
CA ALA A 251 10.76 27.93 23.41
C ALA A 251 10.69 27.28 24.80
N ARG A 252 9.48 26.87 25.23
CA ARG A 252 9.24 26.14 26.48
C ARG A 252 9.98 24.80 26.52
N ALA A 253 9.89 24.01 25.47
CA ALA A 253 10.52 22.69 25.39
C ALA A 253 12.05 22.79 25.42
N LEU A 254 12.62 23.75 24.68
CA LEU A 254 14.06 23.97 24.62
C LEU A 254 14.63 24.47 25.95
N VAL A 255 13.99 25.44 26.61
CA VAL A 255 14.47 25.92 27.91
C VAL A 255 14.41 24.84 28.98
N VAL A 256 13.34 24.03 28.99
CA VAL A 256 13.21 22.89 29.92
C VAL A 256 14.30 21.86 29.64
N GLY A 257 14.56 21.54 28.37
CA GLY A 257 15.62 20.63 27.97
C GLY A 257 17.01 21.09 28.40
N VAL A 258 17.32 22.38 28.19
CA VAL A 258 18.60 22.98 28.57
C VAL A 258 18.75 23.05 30.09
N ASN A 259 17.75 23.55 30.81
CA ASN A 259 17.80 23.69 32.27
C ASN A 259 17.86 22.34 32.99
N SER A 260 17.24 21.30 32.44
CA SER A 260 17.32 19.94 32.97
C SER A 260 18.59 19.18 32.56
N GLY A 261 19.42 19.74 31.69
CA GLY A 261 20.62 19.09 31.18
C GLY A 261 20.35 17.96 30.17
N ARG A 262 19.11 17.81 29.68
CA ARG A 262 18.73 16.79 28.67
C ARG A 262 19.28 17.11 27.29
N ILE A 263 19.45 18.40 26.99
CA ILE A 263 20.15 18.87 25.79
C ILE A 263 21.19 19.92 26.23
N PRO A 264 22.36 19.99 25.56
CA PRO A 264 23.37 20.95 25.96
C PRO A 264 22.92 22.38 25.68
N LYS A 265 23.57 23.34 26.33
CA LYS A 265 23.39 24.76 25.99
C LYS A 265 23.76 24.99 24.53
N PRO A 266 22.98 25.79 23.78
CA PRO A 266 23.31 26.05 22.39
C PRO A 266 24.61 26.85 22.29
N GLY A 267 25.36 26.71 21.19
CA GLY A 267 26.58 27.48 20.94
C GLY A 267 26.28 28.93 20.58
N ARG A 268 25.23 29.14 19.77
CA ARG A 268 24.63 30.43 19.39
C ARG A 268 23.39 30.71 20.23
N THR A 269 23.01 31.97 20.34
CA THR A 269 21.78 32.36 21.03
C THR A 269 20.55 31.95 20.21
N LEU A 270 19.55 31.36 20.86
CA LEU A 270 18.22 31.18 20.26
C LEU A 270 17.34 32.34 20.70
N THR A 271 16.78 33.09 19.74
CA THR A 271 15.93 34.26 19.99
C THR A 271 14.52 33.98 19.47
N PHE A 272 13.53 33.98 20.37
CA PHE A 272 12.11 33.81 20.05
C PHE A 272 11.43 35.18 20.09
N LEU A 273 10.69 35.51 19.03
CA LEU A 273 10.00 36.79 18.89
C LEU A 273 8.49 36.58 18.72
N TRP A 274 7.71 37.33 19.50
CA TRP A 274 6.28 37.52 19.29
C TRP A 274 6.03 38.98 18.92
N VAL A 275 5.67 39.20 17.66
CA VAL A 275 5.68 40.52 17.00
C VAL A 275 4.32 40.86 16.40
N ASN A 276 4.18 42.11 15.96
CA ASN A 276 3.13 42.52 15.06
C ASN A 276 3.56 42.27 13.61
N GLU A 277 2.76 41.57 12.83
CA GLU A 277 3.08 41.31 11.43
C GLU A 277 3.00 42.63 10.62
N ILE A 278 3.77 42.83 9.56
CA ILE A 278 5.21 42.58 9.41
C ILE A 278 6.03 43.69 10.13
N SER A 279 5.33 44.72 10.63
CA SER A 279 5.90 45.97 11.12
C SER A 279 6.77 45.80 12.38
N GLY A 280 6.43 44.84 13.25
CA GLY A 280 7.20 44.50 14.44
C GLY A 280 8.55 43.89 14.11
N SER A 281 8.63 42.99 13.12
CA SER A 281 9.90 42.44 12.63
C SER A 281 10.80 43.50 12.01
N ARG A 282 10.21 44.39 11.19
CA ARG A 282 10.93 45.54 10.63
C ARG A 282 11.49 46.46 11.73
N ARG A 283 10.68 46.74 12.75
CA ARG A 283 11.08 47.55 13.91
C ARG A 283 12.22 46.88 14.67
N TRP A 284 12.08 45.60 15.02
CA TRP A 284 13.10 44.83 15.72
C TRP A 284 14.45 44.90 14.99
N LEU A 285 14.47 44.73 13.66
CA LEU A 285 15.69 44.84 12.85
C LEU A 285 16.30 46.25 12.83
N SER A 286 15.46 47.30 12.91
CA SER A 286 15.90 48.70 12.89
C SER A 286 16.42 49.17 14.25
N GLU A 287 15.77 48.75 15.34
CA GLU A 287 16.11 49.16 16.71
C GLU A 287 17.30 48.36 17.26
N HIS A 288 17.60 47.20 16.66
CA HIS A 288 18.61 46.26 17.15
C HIS A 288 19.72 46.01 16.12
N PRO A 289 20.42 47.05 15.62
CA PRO A 289 21.39 46.92 14.54
C PRO A 289 22.59 46.04 14.92
N ASN A 290 22.97 46.01 16.20
CA ASN A 290 24.07 45.18 16.69
C ASN A 290 23.68 43.69 16.62
N GLU A 291 22.51 43.33 17.14
CA GLU A 291 21.99 41.97 17.13
C GLU A 291 21.68 41.49 15.73
N LYS A 292 21.16 42.37 14.87
CA LYS A 292 20.93 42.12 13.45
C LYS A 292 22.17 41.57 12.77
N THR A 293 23.36 42.12 13.05
CA THR A 293 24.62 41.61 12.45
C THR A 293 24.98 40.19 12.88
N GLY A 294 24.45 39.75 14.02
CA GLY A 294 24.64 38.42 14.57
C GLY A 294 23.61 37.39 14.12
N VAL A 295 22.52 37.79 13.45
CA VAL A 295 21.50 36.84 12.98
C VAL A 295 22.07 36.00 11.85
N ARG A 296 22.06 34.67 12.03
CA ARG A 296 22.57 33.72 11.03
C ARG A 296 21.46 33.11 10.18
N TYR A 297 20.31 32.82 10.79
CA TYR A 297 19.15 32.19 10.17
C TYR A 297 17.87 32.65 10.86
N MET A 298 16.75 32.63 10.14
CA MET A 298 15.43 32.94 10.67
C MET A 298 14.34 31.96 10.19
N PHE A 299 13.43 31.59 11.10
CA PHE A 299 12.23 30.81 10.81
C PHE A 299 11.00 31.66 11.14
N SER A 300 10.12 31.85 10.15
CA SER A 300 8.80 32.45 10.36
C SER A 300 7.79 31.35 10.66
N MET A 301 7.08 31.48 11.77
CA MET A 301 6.05 30.55 12.21
C MET A 301 4.69 31.18 11.92
N ASP A 302 4.13 30.88 10.77
CA ASP A 302 2.83 31.39 10.34
C ASP A 302 1.88 30.22 10.08
N MET A 303 0.61 30.29 10.48
CA MET A 303 -0.37 29.24 10.13
C MET A 303 0.13 27.80 10.37
N THR A 304 0.81 27.52 11.48
CA THR A 304 1.55 26.26 11.71
C THR A 304 0.69 25.08 12.18
N GLY A 305 -0.63 25.24 12.26
CA GLY A 305 -1.47 24.29 12.99
C GLY A 305 -2.69 23.83 12.24
N GLU A 306 -2.77 23.98 10.93
CA GLU A 306 -3.96 23.63 10.16
C GLU A 306 -4.32 22.13 10.29
N ASP A 307 -5.59 21.77 10.49
CA ASP A 307 -6.04 20.38 10.35
C ASP A 307 -6.39 20.09 8.89
N ILE A 308 -5.41 19.55 8.16
CA ILE A 308 -5.49 19.27 6.72
C ILE A 308 -6.72 18.46 6.30
N THR A 309 -7.35 17.72 7.22
CA THR A 309 -8.57 16.95 6.93
C THR A 309 -9.84 17.80 6.88
N LYS A 310 -9.83 18.95 7.57
CA LYS A 310 -10.95 19.88 7.67
C LYS A 310 -10.81 21.04 6.69
N THR A 311 -9.58 21.43 6.40
CA THR A 311 -9.23 22.65 5.67
C THR A 311 -8.65 22.36 4.29
N GLY A 312 -8.03 21.19 4.09
CA GLY A 312 -7.48 20.74 2.81
C GLY A 312 -6.15 21.37 2.39
N GLY A 313 -5.54 22.26 3.19
CA GLY A 313 -4.20 22.77 2.96
C GLY A 313 -3.11 21.74 3.28
N HIS A 314 -1.87 22.08 2.94
CA HIS A 314 -0.68 21.25 3.19
C HIS A 314 0.33 22.04 4.00
N PHE A 315 1.16 21.35 4.80
CA PHE A 315 2.32 22.01 5.37
C PHE A 315 3.33 22.32 4.26
N LEU A 316 3.70 23.59 4.15
CA LEU A 316 4.61 24.13 3.17
C LEU A 316 5.80 24.81 3.86
N ILE A 317 6.98 24.59 3.29
CA ILE A 317 8.15 25.42 3.51
C ILE A 317 8.23 26.40 2.34
N GLU A 318 7.92 27.67 2.56
CA GLU A 318 8.26 28.71 1.59
C GLU A 318 9.76 28.99 1.69
N ARG A 319 10.45 28.71 0.59
CA ARG A 319 11.91 28.67 0.53
C ARG A 319 12.52 30.07 0.54
N TRP A 320 13.73 30.18 1.07
CA TRP A 320 14.63 31.29 0.79
C TRP A 320 14.78 31.47 -0.74
N PRO A 321 14.77 32.71 -1.30
CA PRO A 321 14.75 32.92 -2.74
C PRO A 321 15.79 32.08 -3.49
N ASP A 322 15.25 31.19 -4.33
CA ASP A 322 15.99 30.33 -5.25
C ASP A 322 15.56 30.63 -6.70
N PRO A 323 16.23 30.05 -7.71
CA PRO A 323 15.84 30.27 -9.10
C PRO A 323 14.39 29.87 -9.43
N GLY A 324 13.74 29.00 -8.64
CA GLY A 324 12.34 28.64 -8.80
C GLY A 324 11.37 29.80 -8.54
N ALA A 325 11.78 30.81 -7.75
CA ALA A 325 11.00 32.02 -7.51
C ALA A 325 10.99 32.99 -8.70
N VAL A 326 11.92 32.83 -9.65
CA VAL A 326 11.99 33.63 -10.90
C VAL A 326 11.50 32.80 -12.08
N TRP A 327 11.88 31.53 -12.11
CA TRP A 327 11.60 30.59 -13.19
C TRP A 327 10.95 29.33 -12.63
N SER A 328 9.69 29.45 -12.24
CA SER A 328 8.91 28.34 -11.69
C SER A 328 8.74 27.19 -12.69
N ARG A 329 8.42 26.01 -12.17
CA ARG A 329 8.15 24.80 -12.95
C ARG A 329 6.76 24.26 -12.62
N PRO A 330 6.09 23.56 -13.54
CA PRO A 330 4.80 22.92 -13.23
C PRO A 330 4.87 21.96 -12.03
N TRP A 331 6.03 21.34 -11.79
CA TRP A 331 6.28 20.43 -10.67
C TRP A 331 6.86 21.11 -9.42
N ASP A 332 7.17 22.40 -9.50
CA ASP A 332 7.61 23.26 -8.39
C ASP A 332 6.91 24.62 -8.50
N PRO A 333 5.56 24.63 -8.43
CA PRO A 333 4.77 25.82 -8.68
C PRO A 333 4.74 26.74 -7.46
N HIS A 334 4.46 28.01 -7.70
CA HIS A 334 3.96 28.89 -6.65
C HIS A 334 2.57 28.43 -6.20
N THR A 335 2.22 28.75 -4.96
CA THR A 335 0.86 28.57 -4.43
C THR A 335 -0.12 29.53 -5.10
N GLU A 336 -1.41 29.34 -4.82
CA GLU A 336 -2.50 30.20 -5.27
C GLU A 336 -2.42 31.62 -4.69
N TRP A 337 -1.56 31.85 -3.69
CA TRP A 337 -1.19 33.19 -3.21
C TRP A 337 -0.48 34.00 -4.30
N GLY A 338 0.39 33.34 -5.07
CA GLY A 338 1.04 33.88 -6.26
C GLY A 338 2.48 34.36 -6.04
N ALA A 339 3.21 34.46 -7.16
CA ALA A 339 4.63 34.73 -7.17
C ALA A 339 5.01 36.10 -6.59
N GLY A 340 6.03 36.12 -5.73
CA GLY A 340 6.65 37.33 -5.22
C GLY A 340 7.49 38.05 -6.28
N GLN A 341 7.81 39.33 -6.06
CA GLN A 341 8.70 40.08 -6.95
C GLN A 341 10.17 39.78 -6.66
N VAL A 342 10.71 38.72 -7.28
CA VAL A 342 12.12 38.33 -7.17
C VAL A 342 12.86 38.60 -8.48
N LYS A 343 14.07 39.17 -8.38
CA LYS A 343 14.95 39.41 -9.53
C LYS A 343 16.10 38.41 -9.53
N ALA A 344 16.44 37.83 -10.68
CA ALA A 344 17.49 36.82 -10.82
C ALA A 344 18.84 37.25 -10.24
N GLU A 345 19.19 38.54 -10.35
CA GLU A 345 20.46 39.08 -9.88
C GLU A 345 20.55 39.16 -8.35
N THR A 346 19.40 39.12 -7.67
CA THR A 346 19.32 39.18 -6.20
C THR A 346 19.39 37.81 -5.53
N LEU A 347 19.37 36.72 -6.31
CA LEU A 347 19.44 35.35 -5.81
C LEU A 347 20.81 35.06 -5.20
N LYS A 348 20.77 34.52 -3.98
CA LYS A 348 21.94 34.11 -3.20
C LYS A 348 21.68 32.75 -2.55
N GLY A 349 22.50 31.76 -2.89
CA GLY A 349 22.37 30.41 -2.37
C GLY A 349 22.62 30.27 -0.89
N ASP A 350 21.82 29.45 -0.22
CA ASP A 350 21.97 29.16 1.20
C ASP A 350 21.44 27.76 1.57
N LEU A 351 22.09 27.13 2.56
CA LEU A 351 21.78 25.76 3.01
C LEU A 351 20.40 25.63 3.69
N ILE A 352 19.79 26.73 4.14
CA ILE A 352 18.59 26.70 4.99
C ILE A 352 17.41 25.95 4.34
N ASN A 353 17.24 26.08 3.01
CA ASN A 353 16.17 25.42 2.27
C ASN A 353 16.24 23.90 2.42
N ASP A 354 17.36 23.31 2.01
CA ASP A 354 17.50 21.85 1.92
C ASP A 354 17.75 21.22 3.29
N LEU A 355 18.46 21.91 4.20
CA LEU A 355 18.65 21.41 5.55
C LEU A 355 17.32 21.35 6.31
N HIS A 356 16.50 22.38 6.20
CA HIS A 356 15.21 22.39 6.90
C HIS A 356 14.25 21.36 6.30
N MET A 357 14.15 21.30 4.97
CA MET A 357 13.35 20.30 4.26
C MET A 357 13.71 18.87 4.68
N ALA A 358 15.00 18.52 4.69
CA ALA A 358 15.46 17.20 5.09
C ALA A 358 15.08 16.84 6.55
N ILE A 359 15.06 17.81 7.45
CA ILE A 359 14.64 17.61 8.83
C ILE A 359 13.13 17.42 8.92
N CYS A 360 12.33 18.19 8.17
CA CYS A 360 10.88 18.03 8.10
C CYS A 360 10.49 16.64 7.56
N GLU A 361 11.11 16.21 6.46
CA GLU A 361 10.94 14.85 5.90
C GLU A 361 11.30 13.77 6.92
N ARG A 362 12.35 13.97 7.72
CA ARG A 362 12.75 13.04 8.79
C ARG A 362 11.74 13.00 9.94
N VAL A 363 11.14 14.12 10.31
CA VAL A 363 10.05 14.16 11.31
C VAL A 363 8.82 13.44 10.76
N ALA A 364 8.48 13.62 9.48
CA ALA A 364 7.39 12.91 8.81
C ALA A 364 7.62 11.39 8.78
N ALA A 365 8.85 10.96 8.51
CA ALA A 365 9.23 9.54 8.56
C ALA A 365 9.06 8.92 9.97
N LYS A 366 9.21 9.73 11.04
CA LYS A 366 9.00 9.28 12.43
C LYS A 366 7.53 9.26 12.85
N SER A 367 6.69 10.18 12.34
CA SER A 367 5.24 10.17 12.62
C SER A 367 4.52 9.00 11.93
N LEU A 368 5.00 8.59 10.76
CA LEU A 368 4.60 7.37 10.04
C LEU A 368 4.72 6.08 10.88
N ALA A 369 5.65 6.03 11.83
CA ALA A 369 5.84 4.89 12.73
C ALA A 369 4.84 4.86 13.90
N ALA A 370 4.04 5.92 14.11
CA ALA A 370 3.21 6.10 15.31
C ALA A 370 1.69 6.14 15.05
N ILE A 371 1.19 6.53 13.85
CA ILE A 371 -0.26 6.75 13.61
C ILE A 371 -0.70 6.39 12.17
N ARG A 372 -2.00 6.12 11.96
CA ARG A 372 -2.70 5.79 10.70
C ARG A 372 -2.59 6.83 9.55
N ARG A 373 -1.93 7.98 9.72
CA ARG A 373 -1.80 9.02 8.67
C ARG A 373 -0.40 9.68 8.69
N PRO A 374 0.36 9.68 7.57
CA PRO A 374 1.63 10.41 7.46
C PRO A 374 1.46 11.92 7.59
N TRP A 375 2.48 12.62 8.10
CA TRP A 375 2.60 14.08 7.99
C TRP A 375 2.97 14.48 6.55
N ASP A 376 2.18 15.34 5.89
CA ASP A 376 2.36 15.74 4.48
C ASP A 376 3.19 17.02 4.39
N VAL A 377 4.49 16.86 4.14
CA VAL A 377 5.47 17.95 4.04
C VAL A 377 5.75 18.28 2.57
N ARG A 378 5.59 19.55 2.20
CA ARG A 378 5.92 20.07 0.86
C ARG A 378 6.68 21.39 0.96
N SER A 379 7.06 21.94 -0.18
CA SER A 379 7.69 23.26 -0.28
C SER A 379 7.18 24.03 -1.48
N ASN A 380 7.24 25.35 -1.43
CA ASN A 380 6.95 26.24 -2.56
C ASN A 380 8.09 27.25 -2.76
N PRO A 381 8.26 27.80 -3.98
CA PRO A 381 9.20 28.90 -4.21
C PRO A 381 8.80 30.15 -3.43
N TYR A 382 9.77 31.06 -3.22
CA TYR A 382 9.53 32.30 -2.50
C TYR A 382 8.39 33.14 -3.09
N GLU A 383 7.47 33.55 -2.23
CA GLU A 383 6.29 34.36 -2.55
C GLU A 383 6.27 35.66 -1.73
N GLY A 384 6.83 35.62 -0.54
CA GLY A 384 6.72 36.67 0.46
C GLY A 384 5.33 36.72 1.07
N GLY A 385 5.21 37.39 2.20
CA GLY A 385 3.90 37.52 2.85
C GLY A 385 3.98 37.65 4.36
N SER A 386 5.02 37.09 4.97
CA SER A 386 5.18 37.04 6.43
C SER A 386 6.50 37.66 6.90
N ASP A 387 6.81 37.50 8.18
CA ASP A 387 7.96 38.10 8.87
C ASP A 387 9.31 37.76 8.22
N HIS A 388 9.46 36.57 7.62
CA HIS A 388 10.68 36.16 6.90
C HIS A 388 11.10 37.16 5.81
N THR A 389 10.13 37.87 5.23
CA THR A 389 10.35 38.87 4.19
C THR A 389 11.25 40.02 4.68
N GLN A 390 11.11 40.46 5.94
CA GLN A 390 11.92 41.58 6.47
C GLN A 390 13.35 41.14 6.79
N PHE A 391 13.49 39.93 7.34
CA PHE A 391 14.81 39.33 7.57
C PHE A 391 15.53 39.07 6.25
N GLY A 392 14.82 38.58 5.24
CA GLY A 392 15.36 38.42 3.90
C GLY A 392 15.76 39.73 3.22
N SER A 393 14.95 40.78 3.36
CA SER A 393 15.30 42.13 2.90
C SER A 393 16.55 42.70 3.61
N ALA A 394 16.83 42.21 4.81
CA ALA A 394 18.06 42.51 5.56
C ALA A 394 19.26 41.62 5.20
N GLY A 395 19.12 40.69 4.23
CA GLY A 395 20.17 39.77 3.79
C GLY A 395 20.36 38.54 4.69
N ILE A 396 19.37 38.23 5.53
CA ILE A 396 19.40 37.10 6.46
C ILE A 396 18.65 35.91 5.83
N PRO A 397 19.28 34.74 5.67
CA PRO A 397 18.61 33.55 5.17
C PRO A 397 17.43 33.16 6.05
N SER A 398 16.24 33.09 5.45
CA SER A 398 14.96 32.96 6.16
C SER A 398 14.02 32.03 5.39
N VAL A 399 13.27 31.21 6.12
CA VAL A 399 12.18 30.39 5.57
C VAL A 399 10.87 30.69 6.29
N LEU A 400 9.75 30.39 5.64
CA LEU A 400 8.44 30.44 6.25
C LEU A 400 7.86 29.03 6.36
N ASP A 401 7.54 28.64 7.59
CA ASP A 401 6.82 27.43 7.95
C ASP A 401 5.34 27.76 8.04
N TRP A 402 4.53 27.25 7.10
CA TRP A 402 3.12 27.60 7.01
C TRP A 402 2.24 26.52 6.39
N HIS A 403 0.93 26.71 6.45
CA HIS A 403 -0.02 25.84 5.74
C HIS A 403 -0.79 26.61 4.68
N PHE A 404 -0.84 26.04 3.48
CA PHE A 404 -1.61 26.56 2.36
C PHE A 404 -1.97 25.40 1.41
N THR A 405 -3.12 25.37 0.74
CA THR A 405 -4.17 26.39 0.64
C THR A 405 -5.23 26.25 1.74
N ASP A 406 -5.20 27.14 2.73
CA ASP A 406 -6.20 27.19 3.80
C ASP A 406 -7.50 27.83 3.28
N ARG A 407 -8.54 27.01 3.12
CA ARG A 407 -9.86 27.48 2.63
C ARG A 407 -10.59 28.43 3.59
N PHE A 408 -10.08 28.61 4.81
CA PHE A 408 -10.62 29.51 5.82
C PHE A 408 -9.69 30.69 6.14
N TYR A 409 -8.62 30.88 5.37
CA TYR A 409 -7.66 31.97 5.52
C TYR A 409 -8.32 33.34 5.61
N HIS A 410 -7.99 34.11 6.65
CA HIS A 410 -8.58 35.42 6.98
C HIS A 410 -10.11 35.44 7.12
N THR A 411 -10.76 34.31 7.35
CA THR A 411 -12.23 34.27 7.41
C THR A 411 -12.79 34.28 8.83
N ASN A 412 -14.10 34.54 8.94
CA ASN A 412 -14.87 34.28 10.16
C ASN A 412 -14.89 32.80 10.57
N GLN A 413 -14.41 31.89 9.72
CA GLN A 413 -14.30 30.46 9.97
C GLN A 413 -12.88 30.03 10.32
N ASP A 414 -11.90 30.92 10.44
CA ASP A 414 -10.62 30.55 11.03
C ASP A 414 -10.75 30.42 12.56
N THR A 415 -10.95 29.18 13.01
CA THR A 415 -11.36 28.84 14.37
C THR A 415 -10.60 27.61 14.89
N ALA A 416 -10.45 27.51 16.21
CA ALA A 416 -9.51 26.56 16.84
C ALA A 416 -9.87 25.09 16.62
N GLU A 417 -11.12 24.75 16.34
CA GLU A 417 -11.52 23.39 15.98
C GLU A 417 -10.98 22.94 14.61
N LYS A 418 -10.49 23.88 13.79
CA LYS A 418 -9.86 23.62 12.50
C LYS A 418 -8.34 23.53 12.59
N THR A 419 -7.78 23.54 13.80
CA THR A 419 -6.35 23.29 14.01
C THR A 419 -6.07 21.87 14.54
N SER A 420 -4.88 21.37 14.27
CA SER A 420 -4.39 20.05 14.66
C SER A 420 -3.21 20.17 15.65
N PRO A 421 -3.36 19.66 16.88
CA PRO A 421 -2.25 19.58 17.83
C PRO A 421 -1.10 18.69 17.36
N GLU A 422 -1.38 17.72 16.48
CA GLU A 422 -0.35 16.85 15.90
C GLU A 422 0.49 17.60 14.87
N GLU A 423 -0.16 18.39 14.02
CA GLU A 423 0.53 19.24 13.02
C GLU A 423 1.46 20.23 13.72
N MET A 424 0.95 20.97 14.71
CA MET A 424 1.75 21.90 15.52
C MET A 424 2.93 21.21 16.22
N ARG A 425 2.76 19.95 16.65
CA ARG A 425 3.85 19.17 17.26
C ARG A 425 4.92 18.84 16.22
N ASN A 426 4.52 18.44 15.01
CA ASN A 426 5.46 18.08 13.95
C ASN A 426 6.25 19.31 13.49
N VAL A 427 5.56 20.41 13.17
CA VAL A 427 6.18 21.70 12.80
C VAL A 427 7.12 22.17 13.91
N GLY A 428 6.63 22.22 15.15
CA GLY A 428 7.45 22.63 16.30
C GLY A 428 8.68 21.74 16.51
N THR A 429 8.56 20.43 16.30
CA THR A 429 9.70 19.50 16.41
C THR A 429 10.73 19.72 15.31
N ALA A 430 10.28 19.93 14.07
CA ALA A 430 11.16 20.13 12.92
C ALA A 430 11.94 21.45 13.02
N VAL A 431 11.25 22.56 13.35
CA VAL A 431 11.89 23.87 13.54
C VAL A 431 12.82 23.84 14.75
N ALA A 432 12.41 23.24 15.88
CA ALA A 432 13.27 23.11 17.06
C ALA A 432 14.56 22.35 16.75
N THR A 433 14.45 21.24 16.02
CA THR A 433 15.58 20.39 15.64
C THR A 433 16.53 21.13 14.71
N THR A 434 15.98 21.82 13.72
CA THR A 434 16.76 22.60 12.74
C THR A 434 17.49 23.75 13.42
N ALA A 435 16.77 24.57 14.19
CA ALA A 435 17.34 25.71 14.89
C ALA A 435 18.39 25.29 15.93
N TRP A 436 18.15 24.20 16.67
CA TRP A 436 19.12 23.68 17.64
C TRP A 436 20.39 23.20 16.95
N LEU A 437 20.27 22.42 15.88
CA LEU A 437 21.40 21.93 15.08
C LEU A 437 22.21 23.10 14.53
N MET A 438 21.54 24.11 13.96
CA MET A 438 22.21 25.33 13.48
C MET A 438 22.87 26.13 14.61
N ALA A 439 22.34 26.09 15.82
CA ALA A 439 22.91 26.82 16.95
C ALA A 439 24.16 26.16 17.55
N THR A 440 24.49 24.92 17.17
CA THR A 440 25.43 24.05 17.91
C THR A 440 26.37 23.25 17.02
N ALA A 441 26.16 23.31 15.71
CA ALA A 441 26.93 22.59 14.72
C ALA A 441 28.44 22.75 14.92
N ASP A 442 29.12 21.60 14.97
CA ASP A 442 30.58 21.50 14.93
C ASP A 442 31.07 21.22 13.50
N GLY A 443 32.39 21.08 13.33
CA GLY A 443 32.98 20.83 12.01
C GLY A 443 32.53 19.52 11.36
N LEU A 444 32.18 18.51 12.16
CA LEU A 444 31.68 17.24 11.63
C LEU A 444 30.23 17.38 11.17
N THR A 445 29.37 18.04 11.97
CA THR A 445 28.01 18.41 11.56
C THR A 445 28.04 19.23 10.27
N SER A 446 28.91 20.24 10.18
CA SER A 446 29.09 21.03 8.96
C SER A 446 29.48 20.18 7.76
N THR A 447 30.39 19.23 7.93
CA THR A 447 30.80 18.33 6.84
C THR A 447 29.61 17.50 6.33
N SER A 448 28.83 16.91 7.23
CA SER A 448 27.67 16.10 6.85
C SER A 448 26.56 16.92 6.21
N VAL A 449 26.31 18.15 6.68
CA VAL A 449 25.39 19.07 6.00
C VAL A 449 25.93 19.46 4.62
N GLY A 450 27.24 19.70 4.47
CA GLY A 450 27.85 19.97 3.16
C GLY A 450 27.63 18.85 2.15
N GLN A 451 27.72 17.59 2.59
CA GLN A 451 27.41 16.43 1.75
C GLN A 451 25.94 16.37 1.35
N LEU A 452 25.01 16.71 2.27
CA LEU A 452 23.58 16.82 1.97
C LEU A 452 23.33 17.88 0.90
N ILE A 453 23.81 19.11 1.10
CA ILE A 453 23.60 20.22 0.17
C ILE A 453 24.16 19.90 -1.21
N LYS A 454 25.37 19.33 -1.27
CA LYS A 454 25.98 18.88 -2.53
C LYS A 454 25.10 17.87 -3.26
N LYS A 455 24.65 16.83 -2.55
CA LYS A 455 23.82 15.77 -3.13
C LYS A 455 22.50 16.31 -3.68
N VAL A 456 21.82 17.18 -2.92
CA VAL A 456 20.55 17.79 -3.34
C VAL A 456 20.77 18.74 -4.52
N GLY A 457 21.86 19.52 -4.48
CA GLY A 457 22.24 20.42 -5.57
C GLY A 457 22.54 19.71 -6.87
N ASP A 458 23.33 18.63 -6.84
CA ASP A 458 23.62 17.81 -8.02
C ASP A 458 22.32 17.22 -8.61
N ALA A 459 21.39 16.77 -7.76
CA ALA A 459 20.10 16.25 -8.20
C ALA A 459 19.23 17.34 -8.84
N ARG A 460 19.11 18.52 -8.22
CA ARG A 460 18.32 19.63 -8.79
C ARG A 460 18.90 20.12 -10.11
N VAL A 461 20.22 20.29 -10.21
CA VAL A 461 20.89 20.68 -11.46
C VAL A 461 20.69 19.63 -12.55
N ALA A 462 20.72 18.33 -12.20
CA ALA A 462 20.45 17.26 -13.16
C ALA A 462 19.01 17.28 -13.68
N ILE A 463 18.03 17.52 -12.81
CA ILE A 463 16.61 17.68 -13.18
C ILE A 463 16.45 18.87 -14.12
N GLU A 464 16.98 20.03 -13.76
CA GLU A 464 16.87 21.25 -14.58
C GLU A 464 17.58 21.09 -15.94
N THR A 465 18.70 20.37 -15.97
CA THR A 465 19.41 20.04 -17.22
C THR A 465 18.62 19.08 -18.09
N ARG A 466 17.92 18.11 -17.49
CA ARG A 466 17.13 17.08 -18.19
C ARG A 466 15.79 17.61 -18.68
N GLU A 467 15.08 18.36 -17.85
CA GLU A 467 13.65 18.67 -18.00
C GLU A 467 13.39 20.12 -18.42
N GLY A 468 14.35 21.02 -18.25
CA GLY A 468 14.24 22.42 -18.69
C GLY A 468 14.08 22.60 -20.21
N ALA A 469 14.13 21.52 -21.00
CA ALA A 469 13.85 21.47 -22.44
C ALA A 469 12.35 21.36 -22.79
N ILE A 470 11.48 21.13 -21.80
CA ILE A 470 10.03 20.98 -22.00
C ILE A 470 9.34 22.22 -21.43
N VAL A 471 9.34 23.31 -22.19
CA VAL A 471 8.41 24.43 -21.95
C VAL A 471 7.41 24.48 -23.10
N ARG A 472 6.12 24.34 -22.76
CA ARG A 472 5.05 24.82 -23.64
C ARG A 472 4.76 26.28 -23.28
N ASP A 473 4.71 27.09 -24.34
CA ASP A 473 4.34 28.51 -24.44
C ASP A 473 5.14 29.51 -23.59
N GLY A 474 6.33 29.90 -24.08
CA GLY A 474 6.87 31.23 -23.82
C GLY A 474 8.37 31.34 -23.55
N VAL A 475 9.04 30.27 -23.15
CA VAL A 475 10.46 30.33 -22.75
C VAL A 475 11.38 29.95 -23.92
N LYS A 476 12.30 30.84 -24.29
CA LYS A 476 13.24 30.63 -25.40
C LYS A 476 14.36 29.65 -25.00
N PRO A 477 14.96 28.87 -25.92
CA PRO A 477 16.08 27.96 -25.62
C PRO A 477 17.28 28.63 -24.91
N GLU A 478 17.51 29.91 -25.18
CA GLU A 478 18.54 30.76 -24.54
C GLU A 478 18.29 30.97 -23.03
N GLU A 479 17.02 30.88 -22.58
CA GLU A 479 16.64 31.03 -21.18
C GLU A 479 16.90 29.75 -20.36
N ASN A 480 16.88 28.56 -20.97
CA ASN A 480 17.15 27.31 -20.23
C ASN A 480 18.62 27.20 -19.76
N ALA A 481 19.56 27.58 -20.62
CA ALA A 481 20.97 27.64 -20.23
C ALA A 481 21.19 28.64 -19.08
N THR A 482 20.46 29.75 -19.10
CA THR A 482 20.46 30.77 -18.03
C THR A 482 19.91 30.21 -16.73
N ILE A 483 18.81 29.44 -16.76
CA ILE A 483 18.22 28.82 -15.57
C ILE A 483 19.14 27.77 -14.96
N VAL A 484 19.73 26.89 -15.79
CA VAL A 484 20.70 25.89 -15.31
C VAL A 484 21.94 26.57 -14.72
N ALA A 485 22.43 27.66 -15.34
CA ALA A 485 23.53 28.44 -14.80
C ALA A 485 23.17 29.10 -13.46
N ALA A 486 21.94 29.61 -13.32
CA ALA A 486 21.45 30.17 -12.07
C ALA A 486 21.38 29.13 -10.94
N TRP A 487 20.86 27.92 -11.22
CA TRP A 487 20.85 26.82 -10.25
C TRP A 487 22.25 26.36 -9.86
N LYS A 488 23.19 26.24 -10.81
CA LYS A 488 24.59 25.93 -10.52
C LYS A 488 25.24 26.98 -9.62
N LYS A 489 25.04 28.27 -9.93
CA LYS A 489 25.51 29.39 -9.09
C LYS A 489 24.92 29.30 -7.70
N TRP A 490 23.60 29.12 -7.60
CA TRP A 490 22.88 29.08 -6.32
C TRP A 490 23.37 27.92 -5.45
N TYR A 491 23.48 26.70 -5.98
CA TYR A 491 24.00 25.57 -5.18
C TYR A 491 25.48 25.67 -4.83
N ALA A 492 26.31 26.28 -5.69
CA ALA A 492 27.69 26.57 -5.33
C ALA A 492 27.78 27.55 -4.14
N GLU A 493 26.91 28.55 -4.09
CA GLU A 493 26.77 29.47 -2.95
C GLU A 493 26.19 28.76 -1.72
N ALA A 494 25.22 27.87 -1.89
CA ALA A 494 24.63 27.08 -0.80
C ALA A 494 25.67 26.12 -0.18
N GLU A 495 26.47 25.41 -0.98
CA GLU A 495 27.59 24.60 -0.52
C GLU A 495 28.59 25.45 0.28
N LYS A 496 28.94 26.64 -0.22
CA LYS A 496 29.82 27.58 0.49
C LYS A 496 29.21 28.09 1.80
N SER A 497 27.89 28.28 1.85
CA SER A 497 27.19 28.78 3.04
C SER A 497 27.35 27.86 4.26
N VAL A 498 27.69 26.58 4.05
CA VAL A 498 27.96 25.58 5.09
C VAL A 498 29.15 25.97 5.98
N GLU A 499 30.10 26.76 5.48
CA GLU A 499 31.21 27.31 6.27
C GLU A 499 30.71 28.17 7.43
N ARG A 500 29.54 28.83 7.28
CA ARG A 500 28.92 29.64 8.32
C ARG A 500 28.26 28.80 9.43
N LEU A 501 28.03 27.51 9.17
CA LEU A 501 27.30 26.62 10.07
C LEU A 501 28.11 26.26 11.32
N THR A 502 29.44 26.11 11.24
CA THR A 502 30.26 25.74 12.41
C THR A 502 30.27 26.86 13.47
N VAL A 503 30.10 26.52 14.74
CA VAL A 503 30.28 27.44 15.88
C VAL A 503 31.74 27.37 16.36
N ALA A 504 32.56 28.40 16.08
CA ALA A 504 33.98 28.38 16.43
C ALA A 504 34.21 28.41 17.97
N ALA A 505 34.98 27.46 18.51
CA ALA A 505 35.44 27.49 19.91
C ALA A 505 36.79 28.24 20.05
N PRO A 506 37.02 29.02 21.13
CA PRO A 506 38.36 29.52 21.44
C PRO A 506 39.26 28.35 21.85
N GLY A 507 40.50 28.32 21.35
CA GLY A 507 41.44 27.21 21.50
C GLY A 507 41.56 26.67 22.93
N GLY A 508 41.31 25.38 23.09
CA GLY A 508 41.48 24.64 24.34
C GLY A 508 41.25 23.15 24.10
N GLY A 509 42.24 22.32 24.45
CA GLY A 509 42.35 20.91 24.06
C GLY A 509 41.10 20.07 24.32
N LEU A 510 40.81 19.20 23.34
CA LEU A 510 39.81 18.13 23.38
C LEU A 510 40.11 17.16 24.54
N ARG A 511 39.44 17.34 25.68
CA ARG A 511 39.23 16.25 26.64
C ARG A 511 37.75 16.12 27.00
N ASP A 512 37.26 14.93 26.66
CA ASP A 512 36.14 14.20 27.21
C ASP A 512 34.74 14.86 27.21
N GLN A 513 34.06 14.74 26.07
CA GLN A 513 32.59 14.79 25.97
C GLN A 513 32.06 13.72 25.01
N SER A 514 32.63 12.50 25.10
CA SER A 514 32.36 11.41 24.17
C SER A 514 30.92 10.82 24.27
N ALA A 515 30.23 10.98 25.40
CA ALA A 515 28.91 10.38 25.64
C ALA A 515 27.71 11.14 25.05
N LEU A 516 27.82 12.47 24.83
CA LEU A 516 26.77 13.30 24.22
C LEU A 516 27.05 13.65 22.75
N ARG A 517 28.29 13.44 22.29
CA ARG A 517 28.71 13.66 20.88
C ARG A 517 28.19 12.58 19.93
N GLY A 518 27.86 11.39 20.45
CA GLY A 518 27.34 10.28 19.68
C GLY A 518 25.88 10.42 19.23
N SER A 519 25.08 11.33 19.81
CA SER A 519 23.64 11.43 19.51
C SER A 519 23.26 12.49 18.46
N LEU A 520 24.18 13.41 18.13
CA LEU A 520 23.94 14.49 17.16
C LEU A 520 24.72 14.30 15.85
N LEU A 521 25.88 13.66 15.90
CA LEU A 521 26.57 13.18 14.70
C LEU A 521 25.93 11.92 14.11
N SER A 522 25.26 11.12 14.96
CA SER A 522 24.29 10.11 14.54
C SER A 522 23.02 10.68 13.88
N LEU A 523 22.80 12.00 13.92
CA LEU A 523 21.65 12.65 13.27
C LEU A 523 21.96 13.08 11.84
N ILE A 524 23.24 13.20 11.45
CA ILE A 524 23.67 13.73 10.13
C ILE A 524 24.60 12.75 9.40
N ALA A 525 25.33 11.87 10.10
CA ALA A 525 26.14 10.81 9.49
C ALA A 525 25.44 9.44 9.45
N MET A 526 24.23 9.31 10.01
CA MET A 526 23.39 8.13 9.83
C MET A 526 22.22 8.44 8.91
N ASP A 527 22.30 7.87 7.72
CA ASP A 527 21.14 7.16 7.21
C ASP A 527 21.37 5.63 7.18
N VAL A 528 22.39 5.14 7.89
CA VAL A 528 23.02 3.87 7.47
C VAL A 528 22.94 2.71 8.47
N GLN A 529 22.63 2.88 9.76
CA GLN A 529 22.47 1.72 10.67
C GLN A 529 21.85 2.12 12.02
N GLY A 530 20.62 1.70 12.32
CA GLY A 530 19.87 2.12 13.52
C GLY A 530 20.39 1.59 14.86
N ARG A 531 19.98 2.24 15.97
CA ARG A 531 19.71 1.65 17.31
C ARG A 531 18.76 2.54 18.14
N CYS A 532 17.57 1.99 18.46
CA CYS A 532 16.86 2.22 19.73
C CYS A 532 17.63 1.46 20.86
N ASP A 533 17.46 1.58 22.17
CA ASP A 533 16.37 1.88 23.09
C ASP A 533 16.99 2.26 24.46
N GLN A 534 16.21 2.76 25.43
CA GLN A 534 16.34 2.30 26.81
C GLN A 534 14.96 2.21 27.48
N VAL A 535 14.21 1.18 27.12
CA VAL A 535 14.02 0.04 28.03
C VAL A 535 14.83 -1.07 27.38
N ASP A 536 15.74 -1.73 28.10
CA ASP A 536 16.60 -2.78 27.56
C ASP A 536 15.80 -3.77 26.68
N MET A 537 15.89 -3.54 25.37
CA MET A 537 15.66 -4.46 24.28
C MET A 537 16.78 -4.12 23.30
N ALA A 538 17.59 -5.12 22.94
CA ALA A 538 18.50 -4.93 21.83
C ALA A 538 17.65 -4.54 20.59
N PRO A 539 17.98 -3.46 19.86
CA PRO A 539 17.24 -3.09 18.66
C PRO A 539 17.29 -4.26 17.69
N ILE A 540 16.12 -4.79 17.33
CA ILE A 540 16.01 -5.89 16.36
C ILE A 540 16.61 -5.38 15.05
N PRO A 541 17.70 -5.98 14.55
CA PRO A 541 18.38 -5.49 13.36
C PRO A 541 17.42 -5.58 12.16
N LEU A 542 17.34 -4.54 11.33
CA LEU A 542 16.58 -4.63 10.08
C LEU A 542 17.36 -5.54 9.12
N THR A 543 17.01 -6.81 9.13
CA THR A 543 17.49 -7.83 8.18
C THR A 543 16.31 -8.30 7.34
N PRO A 544 16.54 -8.82 6.11
CA PRO A 544 15.45 -9.35 5.28
C PRO A 544 14.59 -10.36 6.03
N THR A 545 15.25 -11.26 6.76
CA THR A 545 14.63 -12.28 7.60
C THR A 545 13.76 -11.69 8.72
N ASN A 546 14.23 -10.62 9.38
CA ASN A 546 13.45 -9.95 10.43
C ASN A 546 12.20 -9.23 9.92
N VAL A 547 12.27 -8.70 8.70
CA VAL A 547 11.12 -8.02 8.08
C VAL A 547 10.02 -9.02 7.74
N LEU A 548 10.38 -10.15 7.14
CA LEU A 548 9.43 -11.23 6.81
C LEU A 548 8.81 -11.83 8.08
N TRP A 549 9.63 -12.09 9.11
CA TRP A 549 9.17 -12.54 10.43
C TRP A 549 8.14 -11.60 11.08
N ALA A 550 8.36 -10.29 11.00
CA ALA A 550 7.51 -9.30 11.65
C ALA A 550 6.09 -9.19 11.03
N ILE A 551 5.88 -9.72 9.83
CA ILE A 551 4.60 -9.64 9.12
C ILE A 551 3.68 -10.80 9.41
N ASP A 552 4.21 -12.02 9.43
CA ASP A 552 3.40 -13.22 9.64
C ASP A 552 2.68 -13.18 11.01
N ALA A 553 3.29 -12.49 11.97
CA ALA A 553 2.77 -12.32 13.31
C ALA A 553 1.58 -11.36 13.49
N ARG A 554 1.39 -10.36 12.61
CA ARG A 554 0.28 -9.40 12.74
C ARG A 554 -1.07 -9.99 12.34
N PHE A 555 -1.07 -11.06 11.57
CA PHE A 555 -2.28 -11.64 10.98
C PHE A 555 -3.23 -12.22 12.04
N PHE A 556 -2.69 -12.88 13.06
CA PHE A 556 -3.49 -13.49 14.13
C PHE A 556 -3.96 -12.50 15.20
N CYS A 557 -3.55 -11.24 15.09
CA CYS A 557 -3.95 -10.16 16.01
C CYS A 557 -4.98 -9.21 15.38
N ASN A 558 -5.47 -9.51 14.16
CA ASN A 558 -6.38 -8.64 13.42
C ASN A 558 -7.84 -8.89 13.80
N CYS A 559 -8.20 -8.53 15.03
CA CYS A 559 -9.57 -8.22 15.45
C CYS A 559 -9.51 -6.98 16.33
N ALA A 560 -10.38 -6.02 16.07
CA ALA A 560 -10.47 -4.70 16.71
C ALA A 560 -10.85 -4.72 18.21
N LEU A 561 -10.40 -5.72 18.99
CA LEU A 561 -10.88 -5.99 20.34
C LEU A 561 -9.79 -6.27 21.40
N HIS A 562 -8.49 -6.19 21.09
CA HIS A 562 -7.44 -6.23 22.11
C HIS A 562 -6.53 -4.99 22.11
N PRO A 563 -6.27 -4.39 23.29
CA PRO A 563 -5.32 -3.29 23.40
C PRO A 563 -3.88 -3.78 23.09
N PRO A 564 -3.01 -2.93 22.50
CA PRO A 564 -1.66 -3.30 22.08
C PRO A 564 -0.69 -3.33 23.27
N GLU A 565 -0.94 -4.23 24.22
CA GLU A 565 -0.17 -4.32 25.47
C GLU A 565 0.99 -5.32 25.40
N HIS A 566 1.10 -6.11 24.33
CA HIS A 566 2.21 -7.05 24.14
C HIS A 566 3.40 -6.38 23.43
N LYS A 567 4.55 -6.37 24.12
CA LYS A 567 5.85 -5.83 23.69
C LYS A 567 6.26 -6.28 22.28
N GLU A 568 6.01 -7.55 21.98
CA GLU A 568 6.37 -8.19 20.72
C GLU A 568 5.61 -7.62 19.50
N ASN A 569 4.34 -7.25 19.68
CA ASN A 569 3.54 -6.66 18.59
C ASN A 569 4.00 -5.24 18.24
N ARG A 570 4.44 -4.45 19.23
CA ARG A 570 5.00 -3.11 18.98
C ARG A 570 6.32 -3.16 18.22
N GLU A 571 7.15 -4.17 18.50
CA GLU A 571 8.44 -4.37 17.81
C GLU A 571 8.25 -4.75 16.34
N LYS A 572 7.28 -5.64 16.09
CA LYS A 572 6.85 -6.01 14.74
C LYS A 572 6.23 -4.84 14.00
N ASP A 573 5.47 -4.01 14.72
CA ASP A 573 4.89 -2.78 14.17
C ASP A 573 5.97 -1.81 13.66
N LEU A 574 7.03 -1.72 14.44
CA LEU A 574 8.19 -0.86 14.20
C LEU A 574 9.10 -1.37 13.08
N VAL A 575 9.29 -2.68 12.94
CA VAL A 575 10.11 -3.25 11.86
C VAL A 575 9.52 -2.94 10.48
N LEU A 576 8.20 -3.10 10.28
CA LEU A 576 7.59 -2.88 8.95
C LEU A 576 7.42 -1.43 8.57
N SER A 577 7.28 -0.54 9.55
CA SER A 577 7.22 0.91 9.26
C SER A 577 8.60 1.45 8.86
N ARG A 578 9.69 0.85 9.37
CA ARG A 578 11.08 1.26 9.06
C ARG A 578 11.69 0.55 7.86
N ALA A 579 11.26 -0.67 7.56
CA ALA A 579 11.86 -1.49 6.50
C ALA A 579 11.81 -0.85 5.09
N PRO A 580 10.73 -0.15 4.67
CA PRO A 580 10.65 0.49 3.35
C PRO A 580 11.63 1.66 3.13
N ILE A 581 12.15 2.26 4.21
CA ILE A 581 13.11 3.37 4.15
C ILE A 581 14.53 2.93 4.57
N ALA A 582 14.76 1.62 4.77
CA ALA A 582 16.06 1.11 5.15
C ALA A 582 17.08 1.27 4.01
N GLY A 583 18.33 1.64 4.32
CA GLY A 583 19.39 1.78 3.30
C GLY A 583 19.72 0.48 2.54
N ASP A 584 19.54 -0.69 3.17
CA ASP A 584 19.76 -2.00 2.54
C ASP A 584 18.58 -2.38 1.63
N SER A 585 18.83 -2.51 0.33
CA SER A 585 17.79 -2.86 -0.65
C SER A 585 17.19 -4.25 -0.40
N ARG A 586 17.89 -5.18 0.25
CA ARG A 586 17.34 -6.49 0.61
C ARG A 586 16.27 -6.38 1.69
N VAL A 587 16.40 -5.40 2.59
CA VAL A 587 15.40 -5.11 3.64
C VAL A 587 14.17 -4.47 3.00
N ARG A 588 14.35 -3.54 2.06
CA ARG A 588 13.25 -2.93 1.31
C ARG A 588 12.53 -3.93 0.40
N LEU A 589 13.29 -4.84 -0.23
CA LEU A 589 12.74 -5.96 -1.00
C LEU A 589 11.89 -6.87 -0.10
N ALA A 590 12.41 -7.27 1.05
CA ALA A 590 11.67 -8.05 2.03
C ALA A 590 10.42 -7.29 2.52
N ALA A 591 10.48 -5.96 2.63
CA ALA A 591 9.30 -5.15 2.98
C ALA A 591 8.22 -5.21 1.89
N ALA A 592 8.60 -5.10 0.61
CA ALA A 592 7.67 -5.25 -0.51
C ALA A 592 7.01 -6.65 -0.52
N ARG A 593 7.82 -7.72 -0.41
CA ARG A 593 7.32 -9.11 -0.32
C ARG A 593 6.31 -9.27 0.80
N ALA A 594 6.70 -8.77 1.95
CA ALA A 594 5.91 -9.01 3.13
C ALA A 594 4.61 -8.16 3.08
N LEU A 595 4.63 -6.94 2.51
CA LEU A 595 3.41 -6.19 2.20
C LEU A 595 2.51 -6.94 1.20
N ALA A 596 3.09 -7.65 0.22
CA ALA A 596 2.36 -8.53 -0.68
C ALA A 596 1.65 -9.65 0.11
N HIS A 597 2.38 -10.32 1.02
CA HIS A 597 1.84 -11.40 1.84
C HIS A 597 0.62 -10.93 2.64
N LEU A 598 0.65 -9.72 3.22
CA LEU A 598 -0.48 -9.14 3.95
C LEU A 598 -1.76 -9.04 3.12
N GLY A 599 -1.65 -8.98 1.78
CA GLY A 599 -2.79 -8.90 0.86
C GLY A 599 -3.59 -7.60 0.95
N GLN A 600 -3.19 -6.67 1.82
CA GLN A 600 -3.84 -5.37 2.00
C GLN A 600 -3.04 -4.28 1.31
N TRP A 601 -3.75 -3.30 0.73
CA TRP A 601 -3.12 -2.13 0.16
C TRP A 601 -2.29 -1.36 1.21
N SER A 602 -1.08 -0.94 0.83
CA SER A 602 -0.22 -0.10 1.65
C SER A 602 0.34 1.05 0.82
N PRO A 603 0.18 2.33 1.25
CA PRO A 603 0.78 3.48 0.58
C PRO A 603 2.30 3.37 0.43
N LEU A 604 2.96 2.57 1.27
CA LEU A 604 4.41 2.32 1.21
C LEU A 604 4.83 1.68 -0.12
N LEU A 605 3.94 0.94 -0.79
CA LEU A 605 4.21 0.32 -2.09
C LEU A 605 4.42 1.36 -3.20
N VAL A 606 3.79 2.53 -3.11
CA VAL A 606 3.97 3.63 -4.08
C VAL A 606 5.40 4.18 -4.03
N ASN A 607 5.98 4.27 -2.83
CA ASN A 607 7.36 4.70 -2.66
C ASN A 607 8.34 3.63 -3.15
N LEU A 608 8.06 2.36 -2.86
CA LEU A 608 8.89 1.24 -3.31
C LEU A 608 8.85 1.03 -4.83
N LEU A 609 7.77 1.43 -5.52
CA LEU A 609 7.74 1.50 -6.98
C LEU A 609 8.69 2.56 -7.57
N LYS A 610 9.14 3.54 -6.78
CA LYS A 610 10.09 4.58 -7.19
C LYS A 610 11.49 4.33 -6.64
N ASP A 611 11.74 3.14 -6.08
CA ASP A 611 13.02 2.82 -5.45
C ASP A 611 14.18 2.88 -6.45
N SER A 612 15.36 3.30 -5.99
CA SER A 612 16.58 3.25 -6.80
C SER A 612 16.94 1.83 -7.31
N ASN A 613 16.57 0.78 -6.58
CA ASN A 613 16.87 -0.62 -6.91
C ASN A 613 15.73 -1.27 -7.69
N ALA A 614 16.05 -1.78 -8.89
CA ALA A 614 15.09 -2.41 -9.79
C ALA A 614 14.37 -3.63 -9.17
N LEU A 615 15.05 -4.44 -8.37
CA LEU A 615 14.43 -5.60 -7.71
C LEU A 615 13.38 -5.19 -6.69
N VAL A 616 13.58 -4.05 -6.00
CA VAL A 616 12.60 -3.51 -5.06
C VAL A 616 11.37 -3.01 -5.81
N ARG A 617 11.56 -2.32 -6.95
CA ARG A 617 10.46 -1.86 -7.81
C ARG A 617 9.66 -3.04 -8.40
N ALA A 618 10.36 -4.05 -8.89
CA ALA A 618 9.78 -5.31 -9.37
C ALA A 618 8.88 -5.98 -8.32
N GLU A 619 9.40 -6.11 -7.10
CA GLU A 619 8.64 -6.72 -6.00
C GLU A 619 7.48 -5.85 -5.53
N ALA A 620 7.62 -4.52 -5.56
CA ALA A 620 6.51 -3.61 -5.30
C ALA A 620 5.40 -3.75 -6.35
N ALA A 621 5.75 -3.90 -7.63
CA ALA A 621 4.77 -4.18 -8.69
C ALA A 621 4.03 -5.50 -8.44
N ASN A 622 4.76 -6.55 -8.08
CA ASN A 622 4.19 -7.84 -7.67
C ASN A 622 3.23 -7.69 -6.47
N ALA A 623 3.64 -6.97 -5.43
CA ALA A 623 2.82 -6.72 -4.24
C ALA A 623 1.51 -5.98 -4.55
N ILE A 624 1.56 -5.01 -5.47
CA ILE A 624 0.37 -4.26 -5.91
C ILE A 624 -0.62 -5.16 -6.65
N ALA A 625 -0.13 -6.08 -7.48
CA ALA A 625 -0.96 -7.06 -8.19
C ALA A 625 -1.62 -8.08 -7.24
N GLN A 626 -1.02 -8.34 -6.07
CA GLN A 626 -1.56 -9.27 -5.06
C GLN A 626 -2.52 -8.63 -4.05
N ALA A 627 -2.58 -7.30 -3.98
CA ALA A 627 -3.45 -6.60 -3.05
C ALA A 627 -4.94 -6.84 -3.38
N VAL A 628 -5.77 -7.06 -2.35
CA VAL A 628 -7.22 -7.25 -2.51
C VAL A 628 -7.85 -5.94 -3.02
N PRO A 629 -8.77 -5.98 -4.00
CA PRO A 629 -9.52 -4.79 -4.41
C PRO A 629 -10.46 -4.34 -3.27
N GLY A 630 -10.18 -3.19 -2.66
CA GLY A 630 -11.02 -2.58 -1.63
C GLY A 630 -10.35 -1.34 -1.00
N GLU A 631 -11.10 -0.24 -0.88
CA GLU A 631 -10.68 1.09 -0.37
C GLU A 631 -9.55 1.84 -1.12
N LEU A 632 -9.15 1.38 -2.30
CA LEU A 632 -8.24 2.14 -3.18
C LEU A 632 -8.96 3.35 -3.79
N LYS A 633 -8.49 4.56 -3.49
CA LYS A 633 -8.84 5.80 -4.22
C LYS A 633 -8.01 6.02 -5.49
N ILE A 634 -6.96 5.22 -5.71
CA ILE A 634 -6.01 5.32 -6.83
C ILE A 634 -6.15 4.09 -7.71
N ASP A 635 -6.22 4.30 -9.02
CA ASP A 635 -6.27 3.24 -10.01
C ASP A 635 -4.91 2.53 -10.12
N ARG A 636 -4.89 1.23 -9.82
CA ARG A 636 -3.67 0.40 -9.81
C ARG A 636 -3.07 0.24 -11.21
N LEU A 637 -3.91 0.16 -12.25
CA LEU A 637 -3.43 0.07 -13.62
C LEU A 637 -2.72 1.37 -14.02
N ILE A 638 -3.26 2.53 -13.64
CA ILE A 638 -2.61 3.83 -13.89
C ILE A 638 -1.25 3.88 -13.19
N LEU A 639 -1.18 3.43 -11.94
CA LEU A 639 0.07 3.42 -11.17
C LEU A 639 1.16 2.56 -11.83
N LEU A 640 0.83 1.31 -12.17
CA LEU A 640 1.77 0.39 -12.83
C LEU A 640 2.16 0.89 -14.22
N ARG A 641 1.22 1.45 -14.99
CA ARG A 641 1.47 2.00 -16.32
C ARG A 641 2.39 3.22 -16.26
N SER A 642 2.21 4.08 -15.26
CA SER A 642 3.08 5.24 -15.05
C SER A 642 4.49 4.80 -14.66
N ALA A 643 4.62 3.81 -13.77
CA ALA A 643 5.92 3.25 -13.40
C ALA A 643 6.61 2.60 -14.62
N LEU A 644 5.89 1.85 -15.45
CA LEU A 644 6.41 1.25 -16.67
C LEU A 644 6.89 2.28 -17.71
N ALA A 645 6.23 3.43 -17.82
CA ALA A 645 6.62 4.48 -18.77
C ALA A 645 7.98 5.11 -18.42
N GLU A 646 8.33 5.16 -17.13
CA GLU A 646 9.59 5.69 -16.63
C GLU A 646 10.67 4.60 -16.48
N GLU A 647 10.29 3.33 -16.52
CA GLU A 647 11.17 2.20 -16.23
C GLU A 647 12.20 1.95 -17.33
N ARG A 648 13.46 1.96 -16.93
CA ARG A 648 14.63 1.74 -17.81
C ARG A 648 15.30 0.40 -17.57
N ASP A 649 15.06 -0.25 -16.44
CA ASP A 649 15.56 -1.58 -16.13
C ASP A 649 14.60 -2.65 -16.67
N ASP A 650 15.11 -3.58 -17.48
CA ASP A 650 14.28 -4.56 -18.17
C ASP A 650 13.71 -5.64 -17.25
N GLU A 651 14.33 -5.94 -16.10
CA GLU A 651 13.79 -6.90 -15.12
C GLU A 651 12.65 -6.28 -14.31
N ALA A 652 12.77 -5.00 -13.93
CA ALA A 652 11.66 -4.29 -13.32
C ALA A 652 10.51 -4.09 -14.31
N ALA A 653 10.81 -3.78 -15.58
CA ALA A 653 9.80 -3.67 -16.63
C ALA A 653 9.08 -5.00 -16.89
N MET A 654 9.78 -6.13 -16.85
CA MET A 654 9.20 -7.47 -16.97
C MET A 654 8.09 -7.68 -15.93
N GLU A 655 8.38 -7.38 -14.66
CA GLU A 655 7.45 -7.59 -13.55
C GLU A 655 6.28 -6.61 -13.58
N LEU A 656 6.52 -5.37 -14.02
CA LEU A 656 5.46 -4.38 -14.26
C LEU A 656 4.48 -4.83 -15.36
N LEU A 657 5.00 -5.31 -16.49
CA LEU A 657 4.18 -5.81 -17.61
C LEU A 657 3.32 -7.01 -17.20
N ASP A 658 3.90 -7.95 -16.44
CA ASP A 658 3.18 -9.10 -15.88
C ASP A 658 2.11 -8.65 -14.87
N ALA A 659 2.49 -7.83 -13.89
CA ALA A 659 1.61 -7.32 -12.84
C ALA A 659 0.36 -6.61 -13.38
N MET A 660 0.50 -5.82 -14.46
CA MET A 660 -0.61 -5.12 -15.10
C MET A 660 -1.72 -6.05 -15.55
N LEU A 661 -1.37 -7.19 -16.17
CA LEU A 661 -2.36 -8.13 -16.72
C LEU A 661 -2.84 -9.18 -15.72
N ARG A 662 -2.20 -9.29 -14.54
CA ARG A 662 -2.68 -10.11 -13.44
C ARG A 662 -3.86 -9.50 -12.69
N LEU A 663 -3.98 -8.17 -12.71
CA LEU A 663 -5.05 -7.42 -12.03
C LEU A 663 -6.45 -7.85 -12.54
N PRO A 664 -7.44 -8.05 -11.64
CA PRO A 664 -8.79 -8.46 -12.03
C PRO A 664 -9.54 -7.41 -12.88
N GLU A 665 -9.16 -6.13 -12.76
CA GLU A 665 -9.71 -5.02 -13.55
C GLU A 665 -9.10 -4.85 -14.95
N ALA A 666 -8.07 -5.61 -15.33
CA ALA A 666 -7.37 -5.45 -16.61
C ALA A 666 -8.26 -5.79 -17.82
N ALA A 667 -8.48 -4.81 -18.70
CA ALA A 667 -9.33 -4.96 -19.88
C ALA A 667 -8.53 -5.41 -21.11
N ARG A 668 -9.25 -5.76 -22.18
CA ARG A 668 -8.66 -6.11 -23.48
C ARG A 668 -7.71 -5.03 -24.01
N SER A 669 -8.04 -3.75 -23.82
CA SER A 669 -7.18 -2.63 -24.23
C SER A 669 -5.83 -2.63 -23.52
N ASP A 670 -5.78 -3.07 -22.25
CA ASP A 670 -4.55 -3.17 -21.49
C ASP A 670 -3.70 -4.34 -21.97
N ALA A 671 -4.34 -5.47 -22.30
CA ALA A 671 -3.68 -6.61 -22.94
C ALA A 671 -3.08 -6.22 -24.29
N GLU A 672 -3.81 -5.48 -25.13
CA GLU A 672 -3.29 -4.98 -26.41
C GLU A 672 -2.18 -3.94 -26.23
N PHE A 673 -2.23 -3.11 -25.19
CA PHE A 673 -1.14 -2.20 -24.83
C PHE A 673 0.13 -2.96 -24.43
N VAL A 674 0.03 -3.94 -23.53
CA VAL A 674 1.16 -4.76 -23.08
C VAL A 674 1.75 -5.57 -24.25
N ALA A 675 0.90 -6.05 -25.16
CA ALA A 675 1.32 -6.78 -26.36
C ALA A 675 2.25 -5.97 -27.30
N THR A 676 2.27 -4.64 -27.21
CA THR A 676 3.25 -3.81 -27.97
C THR A 676 4.70 -4.07 -27.56
N SER A 677 4.93 -4.67 -26.38
CA SER A 677 6.27 -5.09 -25.94
C SER A 677 6.67 -6.48 -26.46
N VAL A 678 5.76 -7.20 -27.11
CA VAL A 678 6.02 -8.52 -27.74
C VAL A 678 6.55 -8.30 -29.16
N GLU A 679 7.73 -7.71 -29.27
CA GLU A 679 8.42 -7.50 -30.54
C GLU A 679 9.81 -8.11 -30.45
N ALA A 680 10.24 -8.83 -31.49
CA ALA A 680 11.54 -9.50 -31.54
C ALA A 680 12.75 -8.56 -31.31
N THR A 681 12.57 -7.26 -31.56
CA THR A 681 13.60 -6.23 -31.38
C THR A 681 13.71 -5.71 -29.95
N ARG A 682 12.84 -6.14 -29.04
CA ARG A 682 12.83 -5.71 -27.62
C ARG A 682 13.73 -6.62 -26.77
N PRO A 683 14.22 -6.14 -25.62
CA PRO A 683 14.96 -6.97 -24.67
C PRO A 683 14.15 -8.20 -24.22
N ALA A 684 14.80 -9.35 -24.09
CA ALA A 684 14.15 -10.62 -23.76
C ALA A 684 13.32 -10.57 -22.47
N ALA A 685 13.77 -9.84 -21.44
CA ALA A 685 13.01 -9.69 -20.20
C ALA A 685 11.67 -8.96 -20.40
N ARG A 686 11.62 -7.90 -21.23
CA ARG A 686 10.36 -7.22 -21.55
C ARG A 686 9.41 -8.11 -22.33
N ILE A 687 9.92 -8.87 -23.29
CA ILE A 687 9.11 -9.86 -24.04
C ILE A 687 8.55 -10.91 -23.09
N LEU A 688 9.38 -11.43 -22.19
CA LEU A 688 8.99 -12.43 -21.19
C LEU A 688 7.89 -11.90 -20.26
N GLY A 689 8.01 -10.67 -19.77
CA GLY A 689 7.00 -10.05 -18.90
C GLY A 689 5.67 -9.83 -19.61
N ALA A 690 5.74 -9.31 -20.85
CA ALA A 690 4.55 -9.11 -21.66
C ALA A 690 3.84 -10.42 -22.00
N ILE A 691 4.58 -11.46 -22.40
CA ILE A 691 3.97 -12.75 -22.75
C ILE A 691 3.44 -13.50 -21.53
N LYS A 692 4.10 -13.38 -20.37
CA LYS A 692 3.60 -13.93 -19.10
C LYS A 692 2.27 -13.28 -18.71
N GLY A 693 2.19 -11.95 -18.76
CA GLY A 693 0.95 -11.23 -18.53
C GLY A 693 -0.16 -11.61 -19.53
N LEU A 694 0.17 -11.75 -20.81
CA LEU A 694 -0.78 -12.16 -21.85
C LEU A 694 -1.29 -13.59 -21.65
N GLU A 695 -0.42 -14.53 -21.26
CA GLU A 695 -0.84 -15.88 -20.90
C GLU A 695 -1.88 -15.82 -19.77
N ALA A 696 -1.56 -15.11 -18.68
CA ALA A 696 -2.44 -14.97 -17.52
C ALA A 696 -3.80 -14.35 -17.89
N TRP A 697 -3.78 -13.29 -18.70
CA TRP A 697 -5.00 -12.60 -19.14
C TRP A 697 -5.85 -13.47 -20.07
N THR A 698 -5.24 -14.07 -21.10
CA THR A 698 -5.95 -14.93 -22.08
C THR A 698 -6.51 -16.20 -21.44
N ARG A 699 -5.86 -16.73 -20.41
CA ARG A 699 -6.37 -17.84 -19.60
C ARG A 699 -7.65 -17.47 -18.85
N LYS A 700 -7.74 -16.26 -18.30
CA LYS A 700 -8.94 -15.75 -17.61
C LYS A 700 -10.05 -15.31 -18.59
N HIS A 701 -9.69 -14.91 -19.81
CA HIS A 701 -10.60 -14.36 -20.83
C HIS A 701 -10.71 -15.24 -22.09
N ARG A 702 -10.74 -16.56 -21.92
CA ARG A 702 -10.80 -17.52 -23.03
C ARG A 702 -11.93 -17.18 -24.01
N GLY A 703 -11.61 -17.19 -25.30
CA GLY A 703 -12.55 -16.89 -26.39
C GLY A 703 -12.68 -15.41 -26.75
N GLN A 704 -12.04 -14.48 -26.02
CA GLN A 704 -11.96 -13.09 -26.44
C GLN A 704 -10.80 -12.90 -27.44
N PRO A 705 -11.08 -12.50 -28.70
CA PRO A 705 -10.03 -12.33 -29.69
C PRO A 705 -9.20 -11.08 -29.40
N LEU A 706 -7.88 -11.16 -29.58
CA LEU A 706 -6.97 -10.01 -29.65
C LEU A 706 -6.91 -9.49 -31.09
N ASN A 707 -6.41 -8.27 -31.27
CA ASN A 707 -6.21 -7.71 -32.61
C ASN A 707 -5.18 -8.53 -33.44
N ALA A 708 -5.28 -8.42 -34.76
CA ALA A 708 -4.46 -9.20 -35.68
C ALA A 708 -2.95 -8.95 -35.53
N GLN A 709 -2.55 -7.72 -35.21
CA GLN A 709 -1.13 -7.37 -35.03
C GLN A 709 -0.55 -8.06 -33.79
N THR A 710 -1.29 -8.10 -32.68
CA THR A 710 -0.90 -8.82 -31.47
C THR A 710 -0.71 -10.31 -31.76
N LEU A 711 -1.60 -10.94 -32.54
CA LEU A 711 -1.44 -12.34 -32.95
C LEU A 711 -0.18 -12.55 -33.80
N ILE A 712 0.10 -11.67 -34.77
CA ILE A 712 1.32 -11.72 -35.58
C ILE A 712 2.56 -11.63 -34.69
N ASN A 713 2.55 -10.72 -33.71
CA ASN A 713 3.64 -10.52 -32.77
C ASN A 713 3.89 -11.78 -31.90
N ILE A 714 2.85 -12.37 -31.33
CA ILE A 714 2.94 -13.60 -30.53
C ILE A 714 3.45 -14.78 -31.39
N ARG A 715 2.96 -14.92 -32.63
CA ARG A 715 3.45 -15.94 -33.56
C ARG A 715 4.92 -15.71 -33.94
N GLY A 716 5.32 -14.45 -34.12
CA GLY A 716 6.70 -14.09 -34.46
C GLY A 716 7.72 -14.52 -33.40
N VAL A 717 7.38 -14.35 -32.11
CA VAL A 717 8.29 -14.73 -31.02
C VAL A 717 8.52 -16.25 -30.87
N MET A 718 7.69 -17.08 -31.51
CA MET A 718 7.91 -18.54 -31.59
C MET A 718 9.18 -18.92 -32.35
N THR A 719 9.77 -17.99 -33.11
CA THR A 719 11.01 -18.23 -33.88
C THR A 719 12.28 -17.72 -33.16
N LEU A 720 12.13 -17.01 -32.03
CA LEU A 720 13.24 -16.46 -31.25
C LEU A 720 14.12 -17.57 -30.64
N GLY A 721 15.43 -17.31 -30.57
CA GLY A 721 16.42 -18.28 -30.08
C GLY A 721 16.72 -19.47 -31.01
N ARG A 722 15.91 -19.73 -32.06
CA ARG A 722 16.26 -20.72 -33.11
C ARG A 722 17.21 -20.14 -34.17
N ASN A 723 17.08 -18.85 -34.46
CA ASN A 723 17.86 -18.14 -35.47
C ASN A 723 18.90 -17.15 -34.88
N GLU A 724 18.76 -16.74 -33.62
CA GLU A 724 19.50 -15.60 -33.05
C GLU A 724 20.86 -15.94 -32.45
N LEU A 725 21.16 -17.22 -32.20
CA LEU A 725 22.53 -17.68 -31.89
C LEU A 725 23.53 -17.49 -33.06
N THR A 726 23.07 -16.94 -34.19
CA THR A 726 23.91 -16.55 -35.34
C THR A 726 24.10 -15.03 -35.50
N ARG A 727 23.41 -14.19 -34.71
CA ARG A 727 23.59 -12.74 -34.71
C ARG A 727 24.27 -12.30 -33.42
N ALA A 728 25.28 -11.45 -33.55
CA ALA A 728 26.03 -10.93 -32.41
C ALA A 728 25.08 -10.35 -31.36
N PRO A 729 25.28 -10.65 -30.05
CA PRO A 729 24.46 -10.09 -29.00
C PRO A 729 24.49 -8.56 -29.08
N SER A 730 23.34 -7.94 -28.85
CA SER A 730 23.27 -6.47 -28.80
C SER A 730 24.18 -5.96 -27.69
N ALA A 731 24.68 -4.72 -27.78
CA ALA A 731 25.52 -4.11 -26.75
C ALA A 731 24.84 -4.06 -25.35
N PHE A 732 23.53 -4.31 -25.28
CA PHE A 732 22.73 -4.38 -24.06
C PHE A 732 22.73 -5.77 -23.40
N ASP A 733 22.88 -6.86 -24.16
CA ASP A 733 22.81 -8.25 -23.64
C ASP A 733 24.15 -8.78 -23.11
N ALA A 734 25.24 -8.07 -23.35
CA ALA A 734 26.63 -8.49 -23.11
C ALA A 734 27.04 -8.72 -21.64
N ARG A 735 26.10 -8.65 -20.67
CA ARG A 735 26.36 -8.81 -19.23
C ARG A 735 25.86 -10.12 -18.64
N ARG A 736 25.19 -10.99 -19.41
CA ARG A 736 24.64 -12.28 -18.95
C ARG A 736 25.32 -13.45 -19.63
N SER A 737 25.33 -14.61 -18.97
CA SER A 737 25.81 -15.84 -19.60
C SER A 737 24.88 -16.22 -20.74
N ASP A 738 25.43 -16.73 -21.84
CA ASP A 738 24.66 -17.18 -23.00
C ASP A 738 23.60 -18.23 -22.62
N ALA A 739 23.86 -19.00 -21.55
CA ALA A 739 22.93 -19.99 -21.01
C ALA A 739 21.67 -19.39 -20.36
N ASP A 740 21.79 -18.29 -19.59
CA ASP A 740 20.61 -17.63 -18.98
C ASP A 740 19.73 -16.98 -20.05
N LEU A 741 20.36 -16.38 -21.07
CA LEU A 741 19.64 -15.77 -22.17
C LEU A 741 18.92 -16.82 -23.03
N PHE A 742 19.56 -17.95 -23.29
CA PHE A 742 18.96 -19.08 -24.00
C PHE A 742 17.71 -19.61 -23.29
N GLU A 743 17.79 -19.86 -21.98
CA GLU A 743 16.64 -20.35 -21.19
C GLU A 743 15.49 -19.32 -21.19
N ARG A 744 15.78 -18.01 -21.14
CA ARG A 744 14.74 -16.97 -21.26
C ARG A 744 13.99 -17.05 -22.58
N TYR A 745 14.67 -17.23 -23.70
CA TYR A 745 14.00 -17.40 -25.00
C TYR A 745 13.18 -18.68 -25.06
N VAL A 746 13.65 -19.78 -24.45
CA VAL A 746 12.85 -21.00 -24.33
C VAL A 746 11.56 -20.73 -23.55
N ARG A 747 11.64 -20.05 -22.39
CA ARG A 747 10.46 -19.66 -21.59
C ARG A 747 9.49 -18.75 -22.35
N ILE A 748 10.00 -17.78 -23.12
CA ILE A 748 9.18 -16.95 -23.99
C ILE A 748 8.39 -17.82 -24.97
N ARG A 749 9.03 -18.79 -25.63
CA ARG A 749 8.35 -19.70 -26.56
C ARG A 749 7.32 -20.59 -25.85
N ARG A 750 7.61 -21.11 -24.66
CA ARG A 750 6.67 -21.91 -23.84
C ARG A 750 5.39 -21.11 -23.52
N LEU A 751 5.53 -19.88 -23.05
CA LEU A 751 4.40 -19.00 -22.71
C LEU A 751 3.67 -18.50 -23.96
N ALA A 752 4.39 -18.22 -25.05
CA ALA A 752 3.79 -17.78 -26.31
C ALA A 752 2.89 -18.86 -26.92
N ILE A 753 3.35 -20.11 -27.00
CA ILE A 753 2.52 -21.20 -27.53
C ILE A 753 1.31 -21.47 -26.62
N GLN A 754 1.45 -21.31 -25.31
CA GLN A 754 0.35 -21.44 -24.37
C GLN A 754 -0.68 -20.30 -24.49
N THR A 755 -0.21 -19.08 -24.77
CA THR A 755 -1.06 -17.93 -25.10
C THR A 755 -1.83 -18.18 -26.40
N LEU A 756 -1.17 -18.69 -27.45
CA LEU A 756 -1.83 -19.07 -28.71
C LEU A 756 -2.86 -20.19 -28.51
N GLN A 757 -2.56 -21.16 -27.64
CA GLN A 757 -3.50 -22.21 -27.25
C GLN A 757 -4.75 -21.61 -26.55
N ASN A 758 -4.57 -20.70 -25.59
CA ASN A 758 -5.69 -20.02 -24.91
C ASN A 758 -6.56 -19.22 -25.89
N LEU A 759 -5.95 -18.65 -26.94
CA LEU A 759 -6.62 -17.93 -28.02
C LEU A 759 -7.22 -18.84 -29.10
N SER A 760 -7.05 -20.17 -29.00
CA SER A 760 -7.49 -21.15 -30.00
C SER A 760 -6.94 -20.87 -31.40
N ASP A 761 -5.69 -20.42 -31.49
CA ASP A 761 -5.00 -20.15 -32.75
C ASP A 761 -4.89 -21.42 -33.61
N LYS A 762 -5.05 -21.28 -34.94
CA LYS A 762 -5.07 -22.40 -35.90
C LYS A 762 -4.04 -22.25 -37.01
N ASP A 763 -2.99 -21.43 -36.81
CA ASP A 763 -1.93 -21.30 -37.80
C ASP A 763 -1.10 -22.59 -37.87
N ALA A 764 -1.42 -23.43 -38.86
CA ALA A 764 -0.80 -24.73 -39.03
C ALA A 764 0.73 -24.64 -39.20
N GLY A 765 1.24 -23.58 -39.86
CA GLY A 765 2.67 -23.39 -40.05
C GLY A 765 3.41 -23.18 -38.72
N VAL A 766 2.87 -22.30 -37.86
CA VAL A 766 3.43 -22.05 -36.53
C VAL A 766 3.32 -23.28 -35.64
N ILE A 767 2.17 -23.96 -35.64
CA ILE A 767 1.92 -25.15 -34.81
C ILE A 767 2.86 -26.30 -35.20
N ILE A 768 3.01 -26.59 -36.51
CA ILE A 768 3.91 -27.64 -37.00
C ILE A 768 5.36 -27.30 -36.67
N ALA A 769 5.78 -26.04 -36.85
CA ALA A 769 7.13 -25.60 -36.47
C ALA A 769 7.39 -25.74 -34.97
N ALA A 770 6.40 -25.44 -34.12
CA ALA A 770 6.49 -25.59 -32.66
C ALA A 770 6.54 -27.07 -32.24
N ALA A 771 5.86 -27.97 -32.95
CA ALA A 771 5.91 -29.42 -32.70
C ALA A 771 7.32 -30.02 -32.92
N GLY A 772 8.17 -29.34 -33.69
CA GLY A 772 9.59 -29.67 -33.88
C GLY A 772 10.58 -28.86 -33.01
N ASP A 773 10.14 -28.16 -31.96
CA ASP A 773 11.05 -27.40 -31.08
C ASP A 773 12.04 -28.31 -30.31
N GLY A 774 13.21 -27.79 -29.97
CA GLY A 774 14.16 -28.49 -29.11
C GLY A 774 13.65 -28.68 -27.68
N ASP A 775 12.79 -27.78 -27.21
CA ASP A 775 12.20 -27.83 -25.86
C ASP A 775 10.93 -28.71 -25.80
N MET A 776 10.90 -29.67 -24.88
CA MET A 776 9.79 -30.63 -24.78
C MET A 776 8.46 -29.98 -24.40
N GLN A 777 8.46 -28.88 -23.65
CA GLN A 777 7.22 -28.23 -23.22
C GLN A 777 6.56 -27.46 -24.37
N VAL A 778 7.36 -26.81 -25.22
CA VAL A 778 6.86 -26.22 -26.48
C VAL A 778 6.24 -27.30 -27.36
N ARG A 779 6.94 -28.43 -27.55
CA ARG A 779 6.43 -29.57 -28.33
C ARG A 779 5.13 -30.14 -27.75
N ARG A 780 5.04 -30.23 -26.42
CA ARG A 780 3.86 -30.72 -25.71
C ARG A 780 2.63 -29.85 -26.02
N VAL A 781 2.74 -28.53 -25.84
CA VAL A 781 1.60 -27.63 -26.11
C VAL A 781 1.24 -27.65 -27.59
N ALA A 782 2.24 -27.66 -28.48
CA ALA A 782 2.01 -27.79 -29.92
C ALA A 782 1.30 -29.11 -30.28
N THR A 783 1.58 -30.21 -29.57
CA THR A 783 0.89 -31.51 -29.75
C THR A 783 -0.60 -31.39 -29.45
N ILE A 784 -0.97 -30.64 -28.40
CA ILE A 784 -2.37 -30.37 -28.08
C ILE A 784 -3.03 -29.56 -29.20
N MET A 785 -2.33 -28.55 -29.72
CA MET A 785 -2.82 -27.70 -30.81
C MET A 785 -2.92 -28.43 -32.15
N LEU A 786 -2.01 -29.36 -32.46
CA LEU A 786 -2.12 -30.25 -33.64
C LEU A 786 -3.43 -31.04 -33.61
N GLY A 787 -3.86 -31.51 -32.43
CA GLY A 787 -5.15 -32.17 -32.25
C GLY A 787 -6.38 -31.31 -32.53
N ALA A 788 -6.23 -29.99 -32.67
CA ALA A 788 -7.29 -29.06 -33.06
C ALA A 788 -7.28 -28.72 -34.57
N LEU A 789 -6.24 -29.16 -35.30
CA LEU A 789 -6.17 -29.09 -36.75
C LEU A 789 -6.84 -30.32 -37.39
N PRO A 790 -7.24 -30.27 -38.68
CA PRO A 790 -7.78 -31.43 -39.37
C PRO A 790 -6.66 -32.45 -39.63
N ILE A 791 -6.31 -33.27 -38.63
CA ILE A 791 -5.24 -34.29 -38.75
C ILE A 791 -5.76 -35.70 -39.05
N ALA A 792 -7.08 -35.86 -39.25
CA ALA A 792 -7.72 -37.10 -39.62
C ALA A 792 -8.93 -36.85 -40.52
N GLY A 793 -9.36 -37.87 -41.27
CA GLY A 793 -10.50 -37.78 -42.19
C GLY A 793 -10.14 -37.39 -43.63
N PRO A 794 -11.15 -37.07 -44.47
CA PRO A 794 -10.96 -36.76 -45.90
C PRO A 794 -10.22 -35.44 -46.14
N ASP A 795 -10.50 -34.42 -45.34
CA ASP A 795 -9.97 -33.05 -45.50
C ASP A 795 -8.69 -32.82 -44.67
N ARG A 796 -7.94 -33.89 -44.38
CA ARG A 796 -6.81 -33.81 -43.47
C ARG A 796 -5.61 -33.05 -44.05
N ASP A 797 -4.97 -32.24 -43.21
CA ASP A 797 -3.67 -31.67 -43.48
C ASP A 797 -2.58 -32.70 -43.21
N THR A 798 -2.08 -33.30 -44.29
CA THR A 798 -1.02 -34.33 -44.25
C THR A 798 0.26 -33.91 -43.53
N LYS A 799 0.60 -32.61 -43.50
CA LYS A 799 1.79 -32.13 -42.78
C LYS A 799 1.53 -32.08 -41.28
N ALA A 800 0.34 -31.63 -40.88
CA ALA A 800 -0.07 -31.62 -39.48
C ALA A 800 -0.26 -33.05 -38.94
N GLU A 801 -0.82 -33.97 -39.75
CA GLU A 801 -0.92 -35.40 -39.46
C GLU A 801 0.46 -36.01 -39.22
N ALA A 802 1.40 -35.85 -40.16
CA ALA A 802 2.76 -36.37 -40.00
C ALA A 802 3.50 -35.78 -38.79
N ALA A 803 3.30 -34.48 -38.51
CA ALA A 803 3.86 -33.84 -37.33
C ALA A 803 3.30 -34.44 -36.04
N PHE A 804 1.99 -34.72 -36.00
CA PHE A 804 1.32 -35.36 -34.86
C PHE A 804 1.78 -36.81 -34.66
N GLU A 805 1.85 -37.61 -35.72
CA GLU A 805 2.30 -39.00 -35.65
C GLU A 805 3.72 -39.12 -35.08
N ALA A 806 4.60 -38.18 -35.42
CA ALA A 806 5.94 -38.14 -34.85
C ALA A 806 5.94 -37.92 -33.32
N ARG A 807 4.90 -37.28 -32.74
CA ARG A 807 4.80 -37.03 -31.29
C ARG A 807 4.39 -38.26 -30.49
N LEU A 808 3.72 -39.23 -31.12
CA LEU A 808 3.43 -40.53 -30.49
C LEU A 808 4.71 -41.31 -30.14
N LYS A 809 5.83 -40.97 -30.77
CA LYS A 809 7.16 -41.56 -30.54
C LYS A 809 8.18 -40.54 -30.02
N ASP A 810 7.72 -39.42 -29.44
CA ASP A 810 8.63 -38.40 -28.91
C ASP A 810 9.51 -38.99 -27.80
N PRO A 811 10.80 -38.64 -27.72
CA PRO A 811 11.67 -39.16 -26.66
C PRO A 811 11.19 -38.81 -25.24
N ASP A 812 10.48 -37.70 -25.08
CA ASP A 812 9.97 -37.23 -23.79
C ASP A 812 8.58 -37.80 -23.47
N LEU A 813 8.42 -38.40 -22.29
CA LEU A 813 7.16 -39.01 -21.86
C LEU A 813 6.00 -38.01 -21.77
N HIS A 814 6.26 -36.75 -21.41
CA HIS A 814 5.21 -35.73 -21.26
C HIS A 814 4.55 -35.38 -22.59
N VAL A 815 5.34 -35.37 -23.68
CA VAL A 815 4.83 -35.17 -25.04
C VAL A 815 4.01 -36.39 -25.48
N ARG A 816 4.50 -37.61 -25.21
CA ARG A 816 3.75 -38.84 -25.53
C ARG A 816 2.43 -38.92 -24.77
N ILE A 817 2.39 -38.53 -23.50
CA ILE A 817 1.15 -38.46 -22.69
C ILE A 817 0.09 -37.58 -23.38
N GLU A 818 0.45 -36.38 -23.87
CA GLU A 818 -0.52 -35.55 -24.60
C GLU A 818 -0.89 -36.17 -25.95
N ALA A 819 0.08 -36.71 -26.69
CA ALA A 819 -0.19 -37.36 -27.98
C ALA A 819 -1.19 -38.52 -27.83
N VAL A 820 -1.06 -39.33 -26.78
CA VAL A 820 -1.98 -40.43 -26.45
C VAL A 820 -3.38 -39.91 -26.13
N LYS A 821 -3.53 -38.83 -25.35
CA LYS A 821 -4.83 -38.20 -25.10
C LYS A 821 -5.51 -37.73 -26.39
N ILE A 822 -4.76 -37.13 -27.31
CA ILE A 822 -5.29 -36.72 -28.62
C ILE A 822 -5.68 -37.95 -29.45
N ALA A 823 -4.80 -38.96 -29.52
CA ALA A 823 -5.05 -40.17 -30.29
C ALA A 823 -6.29 -40.92 -29.78
N ALA A 824 -6.50 -40.99 -28.47
CA ALA A 824 -7.71 -41.55 -27.88
C ALA A 824 -8.99 -40.82 -28.32
N ARG A 825 -8.96 -39.48 -28.37
CA ARG A 825 -10.08 -38.68 -28.88
C ARG A 825 -10.33 -38.94 -30.37
N LEU A 826 -9.28 -39.03 -31.18
CA LEU A 826 -9.36 -39.31 -32.61
C LEU A 826 -9.82 -40.75 -32.91
N ALA A 827 -9.47 -41.72 -32.06
CA ALA A 827 -9.95 -43.09 -32.19
C ALA A 827 -11.49 -43.15 -32.09
N GLY A 828 -12.10 -42.27 -31.26
CA GLY A 828 -13.55 -42.11 -31.18
C GLY A 828 -14.24 -41.76 -32.51
N THR A 829 -13.55 -41.09 -33.44
CA THR A 829 -14.10 -40.69 -34.75
C THR A 829 -13.57 -41.53 -35.91
N THR A 830 -12.34 -42.04 -35.81
CA THR A 830 -11.66 -42.77 -36.90
C THR A 830 -11.72 -44.29 -36.74
N GLY A 831 -11.98 -44.79 -35.53
CA GLY A 831 -11.82 -46.21 -35.18
C GLY A 831 -10.37 -46.70 -35.08
N ASN A 832 -9.37 -45.84 -35.29
CA ASN A 832 -7.95 -46.24 -35.26
C ASN A 832 -7.43 -46.32 -33.82
N CYS A 833 -7.37 -47.52 -33.26
CA CYS A 833 -6.89 -47.78 -31.90
C CYS A 833 -5.40 -48.10 -31.80
N ALA A 834 -4.69 -48.26 -32.92
CA ALA A 834 -3.28 -48.68 -32.94
C ALA A 834 -2.34 -47.74 -32.15
N PRO A 835 -2.50 -46.40 -32.17
CA PRO A 835 -1.69 -45.52 -31.33
C PRO A 835 -1.82 -45.78 -29.83
N ILE A 836 -3.04 -46.10 -29.37
CA ILE A 836 -3.32 -46.38 -27.95
C ILE A 836 -2.77 -47.75 -27.59
N GLU A 837 -2.95 -48.73 -28.47
CA GLU A 837 -2.41 -50.07 -28.31
C GLU A 837 -0.88 -50.07 -28.14
N ASN A 838 -0.17 -49.28 -28.94
CA ASN A 838 1.28 -49.10 -28.81
C ASN A 838 1.65 -48.46 -27.47
N ALA A 839 0.88 -47.47 -27.01
CA ALA A 839 1.12 -46.79 -25.74
C ALA A 839 0.88 -47.69 -24.51
N LEU A 840 0.03 -48.72 -24.61
CA LEU A 840 -0.13 -49.73 -23.57
C LEU A 840 1.12 -50.61 -23.37
N SER A 841 2.07 -50.55 -24.30
CA SER A 841 3.37 -51.21 -24.23
C SER A 841 4.54 -50.21 -24.19
N ASP A 842 4.26 -48.96 -23.84
CA ASP A 842 5.31 -47.95 -23.66
C ASP A 842 6.26 -48.34 -22.52
N LYS A 843 7.51 -47.90 -22.62
CA LYS A 843 8.54 -48.17 -21.61
C LYS A 843 8.30 -47.41 -20.30
N ASP A 844 7.60 -46.28 -20.37
CA ASP A 844 7.38 -45.38 -19.24
C ASP A 844 5.95 -45.56 -18.72
N ASP A 845 5.81 -46.06 -17.48
CA ASP A 845 4.50 -46.38 -16.88
C ASP A 845 3.49 -45.22 -16.89
N PRO A 846 3.87 -43.94 -16.70
CA PRO A 846 2.94 -42.82 -16.82
C PRO A 846 2.25 -42.72 -18.19
N VAL A 847 2.91 -43.15 -19.27
CA VAL A 847 2.31 -43.21 -20.62
C VAL A 847 1.30 -44.35 -20.69
N VAL A 848 1.63 -45.51 -20.12
CA VAL A 848 0.73 -46.68 -20.04
C VAL A 848 -0.53 -46.34 -19.25
N ILE A 849 -0.38 -45.70 -18.08
CA ILE A 849 -1.49 -45.23 -17.25
C ILE A 849 -2.36 -44.24 -18.02
N GLN A 850 -1.75 -43.25 -18.70
CA GLN A 850 -2.52 -42.31 -19.52
C GLN A 850 -3.30 -43.00 -20.65
N ALA A 851 -2.72 -44.02 -21.28
CA ALA A 851 -3.38 -44.79 -22.32
C ALA A 851 -4.59 -45.56 -21.78
N LEU A 852 -4.46 -46.18 -20.60
CA LEU A 852 -5.56 -46.86 -19.90
C LEU A 852 -6.67 -45.89 -19.50
N ASP A 853 -6.33 -44.73 -18.93
CA ASP A 853 -7.29 -43.73 -18.50
C ASP A 853 -8.08 -43.14 -19.69
N SER A 854 -7.41 -42.98 -20.83
CA SER A 854 -7.99 -42.38 -22.03
C SER A 854 -8.67 -43.40 -22.95
N LEU A 855 -8.57 -44.70 -22.67
CA LEU A 855 -9.01 -45.78 -23.57
C LEU A 855 -10.52 -45.67 -23.89
N PRO A 856 -10.90 -45.33 -25.15
CA PRO A 856 -12.30 -45.13 -25.50
C PRO A 856 -13.02 -46.46 -25.75
N VAL A 857 -14.34 -46.48 -25.53
CA VAL A 857 -15.18 -47.69 -25.68
C VAL A 857 -15.10 -48.31 -27.09
N VAL A 858 -14.88 -47.50 -28.13
CA VAL A 858 -14.69 -48.00 -29.51
C VAL A 858 -13.49 -48.93 -29.65
N CYS A 859 -12.49 -48.82 -28.77
CA CYS A 859 -11.29 -49.66 -28.73
C CYS A 859 -11.45 -50.91 -27.85
N ARG A 860 -12.66 -51.47 -27.77
CA ARG A 860 -12.97 -52.69 -27.00
C ARG A 860 -12.11 -53.90 -27.38
N ASP A 861 -11.53 -53.94 -28.57
CA ASP A 861 -10.64 -55.03 -28.97
C ASP A 861 -9.35 -55.06 -28.13
N LEU A 862 -9.02 -53.97 -27.43
CA LEU A 862 -7.93 -53.88 -26.46
C LEU A 862 -8.32 -54.35 -25.05
N THR A 863 -9.56 -54.82 -24.83
CA THR A 863 -10.04 -55.31 -23.53
C THR A 863 -9.17 -56.45 -23.00
N ALA A 864 -8.73 -57.37 -23.87
CA ALA A 864 -7.85 -58.47 -23.46
C ALA A 864 -6.51 -57.96 -22.88
N LYS A 865 -5.91 -56.93 -23.51
CA LYS A 865 -4.67 -56.32 -23.00
C LYS A 865 -4.89 -55.61 -21.67
N ALA A 866 -6.00 -54.88 -21.51
CA ALA A 866 -6.34 -54.27 -20.23
C ALA A 866 -6.61 -55.32 -19.15
N ALA A 867 -7.24 -56.45 -19.51
CA ALA A 867 -7.44 -57.61 -18.64
C ALA A 867 -6.12 -58.23 -18.20
N ASP A 868 -5.19 -58.49 -19.13
CA ASP A 868 -3.87 -59.04 -18.82
C ASP A 868 -3.09 -58.14 -17.85
N LEU A 869 -3.15 -56.81 -18.05
CA LEU A 869 -2.54 -55.84 -17.14
C LEU A 869 -3.21 -55.83 -15.76
N ALA A 870 -4.55 -55.88 -15.70
CA ALA A 870 -5.29 -55.93 -14.44
C ALA A 870 -5.05 -57.23 -13.66
N ASP A 871 -4.89 -58.36 -14.35
CA ASP A 871 -4.66 -59.68 -13.75
C ASP A 871 -3.31 -59.74 -13.02
N THR A 872 -2.38 -58.82 -13.30
CA THR A 872 -1.14 -58.69 -12.52
C THR A 872 -1.38 -58.32 -11.05
N LEU A 873 -2.55 -57.80 -10.68
CA LEU A 873 -2.95 -57.55 -9.27
C LEU A 873 -3.02 -58.83 -8.43
N GLU A 874 -3.25 -59.98 -9.05
CA GLU A 874 -3.33 -61.28 -8.37
C GLU A 874 -1.96 -61.79 -7.93
N ALA A 875 -0.88 -61.23 -8.48
CA ALA A 875 0.47 -61.57 -8.06
C ALA A 875 0.76 -61.01 -6.64
N SER A 876 1.20 -61.89 -5.74
CA SER A 876 1.45 -61.56 -4.32
C SER A 876 2.75 -60.79 -4.06
N SER A 877 3.41 -60.26 -5.10
CA SER A 877 4.72 -59.62 -4.97
C SER A 877 4.62 -58.13 -4.59
N PRO A 878 5.41 -57.64 -3.62
CA PRO A 878 5.50 -56.21 -3.28
C PRO A 878 6.19 -55.35 -4.38
N ILE A 879 6.71 -55.98 -5.43
CA ILE A 879 7.34 -55.33 -6.61
C ILE A 879 6.30 -55.10 -7.74
N VAL A 880 5.05 -55.52 -7.57
CA VAL A 880 4.01 -55.29 -8.58
C VAL A 880 3.80 -53.78 -8.74
N LYS A 881 3.87 -53.30 -9.99
CA LYS A 881 3.47 -51.95 -10.41
C LYS A 881 1.95 -51.80 -10.32
N TRP A 882 1.41 -51.93 -9.11
CA TRP A 882 -0.03 -51.95 -8.84
C TRP A 882 -0.77 -50.70 -9.39
N PRO A 883 -0.18 -49.50 -9.55
CA PRO A 883 -0.89 -48.39 -10.16
C PRO A 883 -1.31 -48.69 -11.60
N VAL A 884 -0.42 -49.26 -12.42
CA VAL A 884 -0.75 -49.63 -13.82
C VAL A 884 -1.92 -50.61 -13.84
N ALA A 885 -1.86 -51.63 -12.99
CA ALA A 885 -2.87 -52.68 -12.91
C ALA A 885 -4.22 -52.15 -12.35
N LEU A 886 -4.18 -51.21 -11.41
CA LEU A 886 -5.35 -50.51 -10.89
C LEU A 886 -6.03 -49.65 -11.97
N HIS A 887 -5.26 -48.87 -12.73
CA HIS A 887 -5.78 -48.09 -13.85
C HIS A 887 -6.34 -49.00 -14.96
N ALA A 888 -5.73 -50.17 -15.17
CA ALA A 888 -6.25 -51.18 -16.09
C ALA A 888 -7.59 -51.76 -15.63
N LEU A 889 -7.72 -52.07 -14.34
CA LEU A 889 -8.99 -52.51 -13.73
C LEU A 889 -10.08 -51.42 -13.83
N THR A 890 -9.71 -50.15 -13.64
CA THR A 890 -10.62 -49.00 -13.81
C THR A 890 -10.99 -48.74 -15.27
N ALA A 891 -10.10 -49.04 -16.21
CA ALA A 891 -10.42 -49.02 -17.64
C ALA A 891 -11.40 -50.16 -18.00
N LEU A 892 -11.18 -51.37 -17.47
CA LEU A 892 -12.07 -52.51 -17.69
C LEU A 892 -13.49 -52.26 -17.18
N SER A 893 -13.69 -51.57 -16.06
CA SER A 893 -15.04 -51.28 -15.56
C SER A 893 -15.86 -50.44 -16.55
N ARG A 894 -15.20 -49.65 -17.41
CA ARG A 894 -15.83 -48.87 -18.47
C ARG A 894 -16.02 -49.67 -19.76
N LEU A 895 -15.07 -50.55 -20.11
CA LEU A 895 -15.04 -51.29 -21.38
C LEU A 895 -15.81 -52.61 -21.34
N ALA A 896 -15.66 -53.35 -20.25
CA ALA A 896 -16.23 -54.66 -19.99
C ALA A 896 -16.58 -54.79 -18.50
N PRO A 897 -17.69 -54.18 -18.05
CA PRO A 897 -18.10 -54.15 -16.64
C PRO A 897 -18.17 -55.55 -16.00
N ASP A 898 -18.62 -56.56 -16.74
CA ASP A 898 -18.70 -57.95 -16.27
C ASP A 898 -17.31 -58.55 -15.97
N GLU A 899 -16.30 -58.21 -16.79
CA GLU A 899 -14.91 -58.66 -16.59
C GLU A 899 -14.26 -57.96 -15.39
N ALA A 900 -14.59 -56.69 -15.15
CA ALA A 900 -14.17 -55.98 -13.95
C ALA A 900 -14.87 -56.55 -12.71
N ALA A 901 -16.17 -56.84 -12.78
CA ALA A 901 -16.95 -57.44 -11.70
C ALA A 901 -16.37 -58.78 -11.24
N LYS A 902 -15.98 -59.66 -12.18
CA LYS A 902 -15.32 -60.95 -11.87
C LYS A 902 -14.02 -60.77 -11.10
N ARG A 903 -13.24 -59.74 -11.40
CA ARG A 903 -11.96 -59.46 -10.75
C ARG A 903 -12.14 -58.89 -9.36
N ILE A 904 -13.01 -57.89 -9.19
CA ILE A 904 -13.26 -57.30 -7.88
C ILE A 904 -13.93 -58.28 -6.90
N ALA A 905 -14.56 -59.35 -7.39
CA ALA A 905 -15.12 -60.43 -6.57
C ALA A 905 -14.06 -61.37 -5.96
N LYS A 906 -12.81 -61.34 -6.47
CA LYS A 906 -11.72 -62.18 -5.98
C LYS A 906 -11.23 -61.69 -4.61
N ARG A 907 -11.11 -62.61 -3.66
CA ARG A 907 -10.70 -62.29 -2.28
C ARG A 907 -9.30 -61.70 -2.22
N GLU A 908 -8.43 -62.13 -3.12
CA GLU A 908 -7.05 -61.68 -3.28
C GLU A 908 -6.98 -60.17 -3.59
N ILE A 909 -7.96 -59.65 -4.36
CA ILE A 909 -8.06 -58.23 -4.70
C ILE A 909 -8.74 -57.46 -3.56
N GLN A 910 -9.80 -58.00 -2.96
CA GLN A 910 -10.53 -57.36 -1.85
C GLN A 910 -9.70 -57.22 -0.56
N THR A 911 -8.68 -58.05 -0.38
CA THR A 911 -7.84 -58.07 0.85
C THR A 911 -6.44 -57.51 0.65
N ARG A 912 -6.18 -56.86 -0.51
CA ARG A 912 -4.92 -56.14 -0.77
C ARG A 912 -4.63 -55.14 0.34
N ALA A 913 -3.35 -54.97 0.69
CA ALA A 913 -2.93 -54.00 1.70
C ALA A 913 -3.15 -52.56 1.21
N GLU A 914 -2.95 -52.33 -0.08
CA GLU A 914 -3.11 -51.03 -0.74
C GLU A 914 -4.59 -50.63 -0.74
N TRP A 915 -4.90 -49.60 0.04
CA TRP A 915 -6.28 -49.12 0.19
C TRP A 915 -6.83 -48.55 -1.13
N GLN A 916 -5.97 -48.05 -2.02
CA GLN A 916 -6.35 -47.52 -3.33
C GLN A 916 -7.05 -48.58 -4.19
N ILE A 917 -6.55 -49.82 -4.15
CA ILE A 917 -7.17 -50.95 -4.85
C ILE A 917 -8.54 -51.24 -4.24
N ARG A 918 -8.65 -51.30 -2.91
CA ARG A 918 -9.94 -51.54 -2.23
C ARG A 918 -10.94 -50.39 -2.44
N ALA A 919 -10.46 -49.15 -2.52
CA ALA A 919 -11.28 -47.99 -2.82
C ALA A 919 -11.82 -48.04 -4.26
N ALA A 920 -11.00 -48.47 -5.22
CA ALA A 920 -11.46 -48.70 -6.59
C ALA A 920 -12.41 -49.90 -6.69
N VAL A 921 -12.21 -50.96 -5.90
CA VAL A 921 -13.19 -52.04 -5.77
C VAL A 921 -14.55 -51.48 -5.36
N ALA A 922 -14.62 -50.57 -4.37
CA ALA A 922 -15.86 -49.92 -3.99
C ALA A 922 -16.46 -49.09 -5.15
N THR A 923 -15.64 -48.29 -5.84
CA THR A 923 -16.11 -47.51 -7.01
C THR A 923 -16.68 -48.42 -8.11
N ILE A 924 -16.00 -49.51 -8.44
CA ILE A 924 -16.46 -50.46 -9.47
C ILE A 924 -17.72 -51.19 -9.01
N ALA A 925 -17.77 -51.64 -7.75
CA ALA A 925 -18.96 -52.26 -7.15
C ALA A 925 -20.19 -51.34 -7.27
N GLY A 926 -20.02 -50.03 -7.09
CA GLY A 926 -21.06 -49.04 -7.35
C GLY A 926 -21.55 -49.04 -8.80
N SER A 927 -20.61 -49.00 -9.76
CA SER A 927 -20.94 -49.04 -11.19
C SER A 927 -21.59 -50.35 -11.64
N THR A 928 -21.25 -51.47 -11.01
CA THR A 928 -21.81 -52.81 -11.28
C THR A 928 -22.99 -53.17 -10.38
N LYS A 929 -23.42 -52.24 -9.50
CA LYS A 929 -24.54 -52.39 -8.56
C LYS A 929 -24.41 -53.53 -7.54
N ASP A 930 -23.20 -53.86 -7.11
CA ASP A 930 -22.93 -54.85 -6.05
C ASP A 930 -23.04 -54.20 -4.65
N GLU A 931 -24.28 -54.02 -4.18
CA GLU A 931 -24.55 -53.42 -2.87
C GLU A 931 -24.05 -54.30 -1.70
N ALA A 932 -23.97 -55.62 -1.88
CA ALA A 932 -23.50 -56.53 -0.83
C ALA A 932 -22.01 -56.31 -0.55
N LEU A 933 -21.20 -56.17 -1.60
CA LEU A 933 -19.78 -55.84 -1.49
C LEU A 933 -19.57 -54.44 -0.89
N LEU A 934 -20.37 -53.45 -1.28
CA LEU A 934 -20.32 -52.11 -0.69
C LEU A 934 -20.62 -52.11 0.82
N LYS A 935 -21.62 -52.89 1.25
CA LYS A 935 -21.93 -53.06 2.68
C LYS A 935 -20.78 -53.72 3.44
N ALA A 936 -20.08 -54.68 2.85
CA ALA A 936 -18.90 -55.27 3.46
C ALA A 936 -17.75 -54.26 3.60
N LEU A 937 -17.55 -53.40 2.59
CA LEU A 937 -16.50 -52.36 2.59
C LEU A 937 -16.84 -51.12 3.41
N ALA A 938 -18.11 -50.92 3.83
CA ALA A 938 -18.51 -49.80 4.68
C ALA A 938 -17.81 -49.79 6.04
N ALA A 939 -17.34 -50.96 6.50
CA ALA A 939 -16.56 -51.18 7.70
C ALA A 939 -15.03 -51.34 7.44
N ASP A 940 -14.53 -51.03 6.24
CA ASP A 940 -13.10 -51.12 5.93
C ASP A 940 -12.28 -50.24 6.90
N PRO A 941 -11.12 -50.69 7.38
CA PRO A 941 -10.29 -49.89 8.30
C PRO A 941 -9.79 -48.57 7.68
N SER A 942 -9.72 -48.45 6.35
CA SER A 942 -9.30 -47.23 5.67
C SER A 942 -10.47 -46.25 5.49
N PRO A 943 -10.37 -45.01 6.02
CA PRO A 943 -11.36 -43.97 5.77
C PRO A 943 -11.55 -43.62 4.29
N ASN A 944 -10.50 -43.76 3.48
CA ASN A 944 -10.57 -43.49 2.04
C ASN A 944 -11.44 -44.54 1.32
N VAL A 945 -11.37 -45.82 1.71
CA VAL A 945 -12.24 -46.88 1.17
C VAL A 945 -13.69 -46.60 1.55
N ARG A 946 -13.95 -46.28 2.82
CA ARG A 946 -15.29 -45.92 3.31
C ARG A 946 -15.84 -44.69 2.57
N THR A 947 -15.00 -43.72 2.25
CA THR A 947 -15.39 -42.54 1.45
C THR A 947 -15.84 -42.95 0.04
N SER A 948 -15.10 -43.85 -0.64
CA SER A 948 -15.50 -44.39 -1.94
C SER A 948 -16.80 -45.19 -1.85
N VAL A 949 -17.04 -45.92 -0.74
CA VAL A 949 -18.31 -46.62 -0.50
C VAL A 949 -19.48 -45.63 -0.39
N LEU A 950 -19.34 -44.54 0.38
CA LEU A 950 -20.39 -43.52 0.47
C LEU A 950 -20.71 -42.91 -0.89
N ALA A 951 -19.68 -42.60 -1.70
CA ALA A 951 -19.85 -42.09 -3.05
C ALA A 951 -20.57 -43.10 -3.97
N ALA A 952 -20.23 -44.38 -3.87
CA ALA A 952 -20.85 -45.45 -4.66
C ALA A 952 -22.33 -45.67 -4.28
N LEU A 953 -22.65 -45.70 -2.97
CA LEU A 953 -24.03 -45.86 -2.48
C LEU A 953 -24.91 -44.69 -2.91
N ASP A 954 -24.39 -43.47 -2.84
CA ASP A 954 -25.05 -42.24 -3.28
C ASP A 954 -25.33 -42.25 -4.79
N ALA A 955 -24.35 -42.58 -5.62
CA ALA A 955 -24.52 -42.70 -7.07
C ALA A 955 -25.57 -43.75 -7.47
N MET A 956 -25.79 -44.77 -6.65
CA MET A 956 -26.81 -45.80 -6.86
C MET A 956 -28.20 -45.43 -6.30
N GLY A 957 -28.31 -44.38 -5.48
CA GLY A 957 -29.51 -44.08 -4.70
C GLY A 957 -29.84 -45.17 -3.66
N SER A 958 -28.83 -45.83 -3.11
CA SER A 958 -29.03 -46.95 -2.17
C SER A 958 -29.51 -46.44 -0.80
N PRO A 959 -30.54 -47.07 -0.19
CA PRO A 959 -30.99 -46.70 1.15
C PRO A 959 -29.94 -46.98 2.24
N ALA A 960 -28.90 -47.77 1.93
CA ALA A 960 -27.79 -48.03 2.84
C ALA A 960 -26.87 -46.80 3.02
N LEU A 961 -27.02 -45.74 2.20
CA LEU A 961 -26.23 -44.52 2.29
C LEU A 961 -26.34 -43.84 3.65
N TYR A 962 -27.57 -43.58 4.13
CA TYR A 962 -27.76 -42.76 5.34
C TYR A 962 -27.23 -43.44 6.60
N PRO A 963 -27.49 -44.73 6.88
CA PRO A 963 -26.86 -45.42 8.00
C PRO A 963 -25.32 -45.41 7.92
N ALA A 964 -24.76 -45.64 6.73
CA ALA A 964 -23.31 -45.60 6.54
C ALA A 964 -22.71 -44.20 6.73
N ALA A 965 -23.41 -43.14 6.30
CA ALA A 965 -22.99 -41.76 6.49
C ALA A 965 -23.07 -41.35 7.97
N ILE A 966 -24.13 -41.73 8.69
CA ILE A 966 -24.26 -41.47 10.14
C ILE A 966 -23.15 -42.19 10.91
N GLU A 967 -22.85 -43.44 10.59
CA GLU A 967 -21.73 -44.17 11.20
C GLU A 967 -20.38 -43.48 10.87
N ALA A 968 -20.19 -43.04 9.64
CA ALA A 968 -18.98 -42.34 9.20
C ALA A 968 -18.75 -41.00 9.94
N LEU A 969 -19.80 -40.33 10.41
CA LEU A 969 -19.69 -39.13 11.25
C LEU A 969 -19.00 -39.40 12.60
N THR A 970 -18.83 -40.65 13.03
CA THR A 970 -18.06 -41.00 14.24
C THR A 970 -16.54 -41.00 14.03
N SER A 971 -16.10 -40.98 12.78
CA SER A 971 -14.68 -40.96 12.41
C SER A 971 -13.96 -39.70 12.92
N ARG A 972 -12.63 -39.79 13.05
CA ARG A 972 -11.74 -38.64 13.26
C ARG A 972 -11.08 -38.16 11.97
N GLU A 973 -11.23 -38.92 10.88
CA GLU A 973 -10.61 -38.59 9.60
C GLU A 973 -11.44 -37.50 8.88
N PRO A 974 -10.84 -36.32 8.59
CA PRO A 974 -11.57 -35.16 8.07
C PRO A 974 -12.33 -35.38 6.76
N GLN A 975 -11.76 -36.10 5.80
CA GLN A 975 -12.38 -36.30 4.49
C GLN A 975 -13.66 -37.12 4.62
N LEU A 976 -13.61 -38.25 5.33
CA LEU A 976 -14.75 -39.14 5.53
C LEU A 976 -15.89 -38.41 6.25
N VAL A 977 -15.59 -37.62 7.29
CA VAL A 977 -16.61 -36.84 8.01
C VAL A 977 -17.24 -35.77 7.10
N ARG A 978 -16.43 -35.06 6.31
CA ARG A 978 -16.90 -34.05 5.36
C ARG A 978 -17.81 -34.66 4.29
N GLU A 979 -17.39 -35.77 3.69
CA GLU A 979 -18.14 -36.46 2.63
C GLU A 979 -19.41 -37.14 3.16
N ALA A 980 -19.38 -37.64 4.41
CA ALA A 980 -20.56 -38.13 5.11
C ALA A 980 -21.57 -37.00 5.37
N ALA A 981 -21.12 -35.87 5.92
CA ALA A 981 -21.99 -34.72 6.14
C ALA A 981 -22.64 -34.27 4.83
N ARG A 982 -21.88 -34.02 3.77
CA ARG A 982 -22.43 -33.57 2.48
C ARG A 982 -23.50 -34.50 1.91
N ARG A 983 -23.35 -35.83 2.06
CA ARG A 983 -24.31 -36.84 1.56
C ARG A 983 -25.54 -37.03 2.43
N LEU A 984 -25.61 -36.37 3.59
CA LEU A 984 -26.84 -36.25 4.37
C LEU A 984 -27.77 -35.15 3.85
N ALA A 985 -27.42 -34.48 2.75
CA ALA A 985 -28.31 -33.55 2.06
C ALA A 985 -29.61 -34.26 1.65
N GLY A 986 -30.75 -33.70 2.06
CA GLY A 986 -32.06 -34.30 1.77
C GLY A 986 -32.39 -35.59 2.54
N ALA A 987 -31.54 -35.99 3.51
CA ALA A 987 -31.88 -37.08 4.42
C ALA A 987 -33.15 -36.75 5.23
N PRO A 988 -34.02 -37.74 5.52
CA PRO A 988 -35.19 -37.52 6.37
C PRO A 988 -34.80 -36.92 7.71
N HIS A 989 -35.54 -35.91 8.16
CA HIS A 989 -35.30 -35.25 9.43
C HIS A 989 -35.39 -36.28 10.57
N SER A 990 -34.31 -36.43 11.33
CA SER A 990 -34.28 -37.28 12.51
C SER A 990 -33.36 -36.71 13.59
N ASP A 991 -33.77 -36.87 14.85
CA ASP A 991 -32.95 -36.46 16.00
C ASP A 991 -31.60 -37.19 16.01
N GLU A 992 -31.57 -38.44 15.55
CA GLU A 992 -30.35 -39.26 15.44
C GLU A 992 -29.31 -38.60 14.51
N THR A 993 -29.72 -38.16 13.31
CA THR A 993 -28.83 -37.45 12.37
C THR A 993 -28.34 -36.13 12.96
N ALA A 994 -29.24 -35.35 13.58
CA ALA A 994 -28.89 -34.06 14.17
C ALA A 994 -27.89 -34.22 15.34
N ILE A 995 -28.10 -35.22 16.21
CA ILE A 995 -27.21 -35.55 17.32
C ILE A 995 -25.84 -36.00 16.78
N ALA A 996 -25.80 -36.90 15.80
CA ALA A 996 -24.54 -37.37 15.22
C ALA A 996 -23.72 -36.22 14.60
N LEU A 997 -24.38 -35.28 13.92
CA LEU A 997 -23.75 -34.06 13.39
C LEU A 997 -23.20 -33.18 14.52
N LEU A 998 -23.96 -32.93 15.58
CA LEU A 998 -23.52 -32.11 16.71
C LEU A 998 -22.37 -32.75 17.50
N GLU A 999 -22.40 -34.06 17.72
CA GLU A 999 -21.32 -34.81 18.37
C GLU A 999 -20.04 -34.77 17.53
N SER A 1000 -20.16 -34.87 16.21
CA SER A 1000 -19.04 -34.75 15.28
C SER A 1000 -18.46 -33.33 15.28
N LEU A 1001 -19.31 -32.29 15.21
CA LEU A 1001 -18.88 -30.89 15.30
C LEU A 1001 -18.14 -30.62 16.61
N LYS A 1002 -18.70 -31.10 17.72
CA LYS A 1002 -18.09 -30.97 19.04
C LYS A 1002 -16.71 -31.63 19.08
N ARG A 1003 -16.62 -32.88 18.64
CA ARG A 1003 -15.35 -33.63 18.63
C ARG A 1003 -14.29 -32.91 17.79
N LEU A 1004 -14.61 -32.49 16.58
CA LEU A 1004 -13.66 -31.81 15.70
C LEU A 1004 -13.22 -30.44 16.25
N THR A 1005 -14.13 -29.66 16.84
CA THR A 1005 -13.76 -28.40 17.50
C THR A 1005 -12.88 -28.64 18.73
N ASP A 1006 -13.18 -29.66 19.54
CA ASP A 1006 -12.38 -30.02 20.73
C ASP A 1006 -10.96 -30.49 20.36
N GLU A 1007 -10.78 -31.17 19.21
CA GLU A 1007 -9.45 -31.55 18.71
C GLU A 1007 -8.58 -30.35 18.38
N GLY A 1008 -9.19 -29.22 18.01
CA GLY A 1008 -8.48 -27.98 17.77
C GLY A 1008 -7.50 -28.06 16.61
N LYS A 1009 -7.89 -28.68 15.50
CA LYS A 1009 -7.10 -28.68 14.26
C LYS A 1009 -7.68 -27.69 13.27
N ASP A 1010 -6.86 -26.81 12.71
CA ASP A 1010 -7.32 -25.86 11.68
C ASP A 1010 -7.77 -26.63 10.42
N THR A 1011 -7.09 -27.74 10.11
CA THR A 1011 -7.42 -28.65 9.00
C THR A 1011 -8.82 -29.28 9.08
N SER A 1012 -9.47 -29.22 10.24
CA SER A 1012 -10.86 -29.63 10.43
C SER A 1012 -11.88 -28.57 10.01
N ARG A 1013 -11.47 -27.42 9.45
CA ARG A 1013 -12.39 -26.38 8.95
C ARG A 1013 -13.45 -26.95 7.99
N ASP A 1014 -13.03 -27.63 6.92
CA ASP A 1014 -13.95 -28.12 5.89
C ASP A 1014 -15.02 -29.11 6.41
N PRO A 1015 -14.70 -30.17 7.18
CA PRO A 1015 -15.74 -31.03 7.72
C PRO A 1015 -16.67 -30.28 8.69
N ARG A 1016 -16.15 -29.34 9.50
CA ARG A 1016 -16.99 -28.54 10.40
C ARG A 1016 -17.94 -27.62 9.64
N LEU A 1017 -17.50 -26.98 8.56
CA LEU A 1017 -18.37 -26.18 7.68
C LEU A 1017 -19.46 -27.06 7.05
N ALA A 1018 -19.10 -28.23 6.52
CA ALA A 1018 -20.06 -29.16 5.96
C ALA A 1018 -21.11 -29.61 6.99
N ILE A 1019 -20.69 -29.88 8.24
CA ILE A 1019 -21.60 -30.22 9.34
C ILE A 1019 -22.54 -29.06 9.66
N ILE A 1020 -22.03 -27.84 9.81
CA ILE A 1020 -22.85 -26.64 10.10
C ILE A 1020 -23.89 -26.41 8.99
N GLU A 1021 -23.49 -26.59 7.74
CA GLU A 1021 -24.40 -26.48 6.60
C GLU A 1021 -25.52 -27.52 6.69
N ARG A 1022 -25.21 -28.77 7.05
CA ARG A 1022 -26.22 -29.82 7.22
C ARG A 1022 -27.11 -29.61 8.44
N LEU A 1023 -26.58 -29.07 9.53
CA LEU A 1023 -27.38 -28.71 10.70
C LEU A 1023 -28.46 -27.68 10.35
N GLN A 1024 -28.30 -26.86 9.31
CA GLN A 1024 -29.36 -25.97 8.84
C GLN A 1024 -30.62 -26.72 8.39
N GLU A 1025 -30.47 -27.91 7.82
CA GLU A 1025 -31.58 -28.75 7.35
C GLU A 1025 -32.10 -29.70 8.45
N GLN A 1026 -31.21 -30.13 9.35
CA GLN A 1026 -31.47 -31.23 10.28
C GLN A 1026 -31.71 -30.78 11.73
N ALA A 1027 -31.31 -29.58 12.15
CA ALA A 1027 -31.40 -29.17 13.55
C ALA A 1027 -32.80 -28.64 13.92
N PRO A 1028 -33.50 -29.23 14.92
CA PRO A 1028 -34.71 -28.64 15.47
C PRO A 1028 -34.40 -27.40 16.31
N ALA A 1029 -35.37 -26.49 16.45
CA ALA A 1029 -35.23 -25.25 17.22
C ALA A 1029 -34.83 -25.46 18.70
N GLY A 1030 -35.06 -26.65 19.27
CA GLY A 1030 -34.63 -26.99 20.63
C GLY A 1030 -33.12 -27.14 20.83
N MET A 1031 -32.34 -27.26 19.75
CA MET A 1031 -30.88 -27.48 19.81
C MET A 1031 -30.05 -26.19 19.74
N LEU A 1032 -30.69 -25.01 19.76
CA LEU A 1032 -30.00 -23.71 19.71
C LEU A 1032 -28.90 -23.56 20.77
N ALA A 1033 -29.16 -24.04 22.00
CA ALA A 1033 -28.20 -23.97 23.10
C ALA A 1033 -26.92 -24.80 22.85
N LEU A 1034 -27.00 -25.84 22.02
CA LEU A 1034 -25.85 -26.68 21.65
C LEU A 1034 -25.02 -26.07 20.51
N ILE A 1035 -25.63 -25.21 19.68
CA ILE A 1035 -24.98 -24.57 18.53
C ILE A 1035 -24.37 -23.22 18.91
N GLN A 1036 -25.00 -22.49 19.84
CA GLN A 1036 -24.57 -21.14 20.23
C GLN A 1036 -23.11 -21.01 20.68
N PRO A 1037 -22.48 -21.99 21.36
CA PRO A 1037 -21.06 -21.91 21.74
C PRO A 1037 -20.09 -21.71 20.55
N TYR A 1038 -20.43 -22.20 19.35
CA TYR A 1038 -19.56 -22.09 18.17
C TYR A 1038 -19.49 -20.68 17.57
N LEU A 1039 -20.29 -19.73 18.06
CA LEU A 1039 -20.08 -18.29 17.77
C LEU A 1039 -18.70 -17.80 18.23
N ARG A 1040 -18.07 -18.53 19.16
CA ARG A 1040 -16.74 -18.26 19.71
C ARG A 1040 -15.68 -19.27 19.27
N ASP A 1041 -15.94 -20.01 18.20
CA ASP A 1041 -14.97 -20.96 17.65
C ASP A 1041 -13.63 -20.26 17.34
N PHE A 1042 -12.53 -21.00 17.43
CA PHE A 1042 -11.20 -20.46 17.17
C PHE A 1042 -10.97 -20.15 15.70
N ASP A 1043 -11.75 -20.78 14.82
CA ASP A 1043 -11.75 -20.54 13.39
C ASP A 1043 -12.81 -19.47 13.02
N PRO A 1044 -12.40 -18.32 12.45
CA PRO A 1044 -13.32 -17.25 12.08
C PRO A 1044 -14.41 -17.67 11.09
N GLU A 1045 -14.12 -18.59 10.16
CA GLU A 1045 -15.10 -19.05 9.19
C GLU A 1045 -16.19 -19.89 9.85
N ILE A 1046 -15.82 -20.69 10.85
CA ILE A 1046 -16.76 -21.48 11.65
C ILE A 1046 -17.65 -20.59 12.51
N ALA A 1047 -17.08 -19.58 13.16
CA ALA A 1047 -17.84 -18.61 13.93
C ALA A 1047 -18.84 -17.84 13.04
N ALA A 1048 -18.42 -17.43 11.84
CA ALA A 1048 -19.28 -16.75 10.87
C ALA A 1048 -20.39 -17.66 10.32
N ALA A 1049 -20.06 -18.90 9.95
CA ALA A 1049 -21.03 -19.90 9.49
C ALA A 1049 -22.06 -20.23 10.57
N THR A 1050 -21.62 -20.37 11.83
CA THR A 1050 -22.51 -20.57 12.98
C THR A 1050 -23.46 -19.38 13.17
N SER A 1051 -22.95 -18.16 13.03
CA SER A 1051 -23.78 -16.94 13.10
C SER A 1051 -24.89 -16.94 12.05
N LYS A 1052 -24.57 -17.37 10.82
CA LYS A 1052 -25.55 -17.50 9.73
C LYS A 1052 -26.58 -18.61 10.02
N LEU A 1053 -26.12 -19.77 10.50
CA LEU A 1053 -26.98 -20.89 10.88
C LEU A 1053 -28.00 -20.46 11.96
N LEU A 1054 -27.55 -19.83 13.04
CA LEU A 1054 -28.45 -19.39 14.13
C LEU A 1054 -29.47 -18.36 13.65
N GLY A 1055 -29.08 -17.43 12.76
CA GLY A 1055 -30.00 -16.47 12.15
C GLY A 1055 -31.06 -17.13 11.26
N ALA A 1056 -30.72 -18.25 10.60
CA ALA A 1056 -31.67 -19.04 9.83
C ALA A 1056 -32.64 -19.83 10.72
N LEU A 1057 -32.16 -20.37 11.85
CA LEU A 1057 -32.98 -21.12 12.82
C LEU A 1057 -33.88 -20.21 13.66
N VAL A 1058 -33.52 -18.93 13.84
CA VAL A 1058 -34.31 -17.93 14.59
C VAL A 1058 -34.53 -16.68 13.72
N PRO A 1059 -35.54 -16.71 12.82
CA PRO A 1059 -35.83 -15.58 11.94
C PRO A 1059 -36.04 -14.27 12.71
N GLY A 1060 -35.32 -13.22 12.31
CA GLY A 1060 -35.37 -11.89 12.94
C GLY A 1060 -34.37 -11.67 14.08
N ALA A 1061 -33.66 -12.71 14.55
CA ALA A 1061 -32.55 -12.55 15.49
C ALA A 1061 -31.22 -12.37 14.75
N THR A 1062 -30.40 -11.41 15.19
CA THR A 1062 -29.03 -11.22 14.71
C THR A 1062 -28.04 -11.77 15.73
N PHE A 1063 -27.23 -12.73 15.30
CA PHE A 1063 -26.11 -13.25 16.07
C PHE A 1063 -24.82 -12.62 15.57
N ARG A 1064 -23.84 -12.42 16.46
CA ARG A 1064 -22.53 -11.87 16.13
C ARG A 1064 -21.48 -12.96 16.34
N ALA A 1065 -20.66 -13.19 15.32
CA ALA A 1065 -19.46 -14.01 15.45
C ALA A 1065 -18.40 -13.29 16.31
N GLU A 1066 -17.83 -14.00 17.29
CA GLU A 1066 -16.80 -13.54 18.23
C GLU A 1066 -15.64 -14.56 18.30
N PRO A 1067 -14.92 -14.82 17.21
CA PRO A 1067 -13.94 -15.92 17.16
C PRO A 1067 -12.79 -15.73 18.15
N GLN A 1068 -12.35 -16.83 18.78
CA GLN A 1068 -11.22 -16.86 19.72
C GLN A 1068 -9.93 -17.30 19.01
N LEU A 1069 -9.28 -16.35 18.32
CA LEU A 1069 -8.07 -16.62 17.53
C LEU A 1069 -6.97 -17.29 18.35
N ARG A 1070 -6.38 -18.36 17.81
CA ARG A 1070 -5.21 -19.03 18.39
C ARG A 1070 -3.93 -18.37 17.90
N GLN A 1071 -2.99 -18.14 18.82
CA GLN A 1071 -1.69 -17.61 18.44
C GLN A 1071 -0.79 -18.70 17.82
N PRO A 1072 -0.18 -18.48 16.64
CA PRO A 1072 0.81 -19.38 16.09
C PRO A 1072 2.04 -19.44 16.97
N LYS A 1073 2.69 -20.61 17.01
CA LYS A 1073 4.09 -20.67 17.44
C LYS A 1073 4.92 -20.07 16.30
N GLN A 1074 5.53 -18.91 16.53
CA GLN A 1074 6.30 -18.20 15.51
C GLN A 1074 7.77 -18.62 15.58
N ALA A 1075 8.38 -18.90 14.43
CA ALA A 1075 9.81 -19.15 14.35
C ALA A 1075 10.57 -17.87 14.71
N THR A 1076 11.57 -17.96 15.56
CA THR A 1076 12.45 -16.84 15.91
C THR A 1076 13.41 -16.54 14.75
N LEU A 1077 13.95 -15.31 14.70
CA LEU A 1077 14.98 -14.94 13.73
C LEU A 1077 16.15 -15.93 13.68
N GLY A 1078 16.62 -16.37 14.85
CA GLY A 1078 17.73 -17.31 14.95
C GLY A 1078 17.41 -18.67 14.33
N GLU A 1079 16.16 -19.13 14.45
CA GLU A 1079 15.69 -20.37 13.82
C GLU A 1079 15.63 -20.24 12.30
N VAL A 1080 15.17 -19.10 11.77
CA VAL A 1080 15.11 -18.87 10.31
C VAL A 1080 16.51 -18.75 9.70
N GLN A 1081 17.45 -18.10 10.38
CA GLN A 1081 18.84 -17.98 9.91
C GLN A 1081 19.59 -19.33 9.93
N ALA A 1082 19.19 -20.24 10.80
CA ALA A 1082 19.79 -21.57 10.94
C ALA A 1082 19.14 -22.63 10.04
N LEU A 1083 18.23 -22.23 9.13
CA LEU A 1083 17.59 -23.19 8.24
C LEU A 1083 18.58 -23.79 7.24
N PRO A 1084 18.52 -25.11 7.01
CA PRO A 1084 19.27 -25.74 5.95
C PRO A 1084 18.84 -25.17 4.59
N LYS A 1085 19.77 -25.13 3.64
CA LYS A 1085 19.50 -24.70 2.25
C LYS A 1085 19.23 -25.85 1.30
N ARG A 1086 19.39 -27.09 1.78
CA ARG A 1086 19.20 -28.30 0.99
C ARG A 1086 18.38 -29.30 1.77
N ALA A 1087 17.64 -30.12 1.06
CA ALA A 1087 17.01 -31.31 1.59
C ALA A 1087 17.13 -32.43 0.58
N VAL A 1088 17.10 -33.68 1.05
CA VAL A 1088 17.07 -34.86 0.19
C VAL A 1088 15.91 -35.73 0.62
N LEU A 1089 14.95 -35.93 -0.28
CA LEU A 1089 13.91 -36.93 -0.11
C LEU A 1089 14.52 -38.27 -0.53
N ILE A 1090 14.57 -39.20 0.42
CA ILE A 1090 14.99 -40.58 0.17
C ILE A 1090 13.70 -41.40 0.02
N MET A 1091 13.51 -41.97 -1.15
CA MET A 1091 12.37 -42.83 -1.47
C MET A 1091 12.61 -44.26 -0.94
N SER A 1092 11.55 -45.01 -0.69
CA SER A 1092 11.64 -46.37 -0.15
C SER A 1092 12.40 -47.37 -1.04
N ASP A 1093 12.48 -47.10 -2.33
CA ASP A 1093 13.24 -47.89 -3.32
C ASP A 1093 14.72 -47.47 -3.42
N GLY A 1094 15.16 -46.50 -2.62
CA GLY A 1094 16.52 -45.95 -2.64
C GLY A 1094 16.70 -44.75 -3.58
N GLY A 1095 15.66 -44.34 -4.31
CA GLY A 1095 15.66 -43.12 -5.12
C GLY A 1095 15.92 -41.86 -4.29
N ARG A 1096 16.58 -40.87 -4.89
CA ARG A 1096 17.00 -39.63 -4.22
C ARG A 1096 16.56 -38.42 -5.03
N ILE A 1097 15.84 -37.51 -4.37
CA ILE A 1097 15.42 -36.23 -4.95
C ILE A 1097 16.06 -35.13 -4.12
N GLU A 1098 16.96 -34.36 -4.73
CA GLU A 1098 17.69 -33.29 -4.04
C GLU A 1098 16.99 -31.96 -4.26
N LEU A 1099 16.68 -31.27 -3.17
CA LEU A 1099 15.98 -30.00 -3.13
C LEU A 1099 16.93 -28.88 -2.72
N GLU A 1100 16.84 -27.74 -3.40
CA GLU A 1100 17.32 -26.44 -2.93
C GLU A 1100 16.16 -25.71 -2.23
N LEU A 1101 16.31 -25.41 -0.94
CA LEU A 1101 15.29 -24.73 -0.14
C LEU A 1101 15.42 -23.21 -0.30
N LEU A 1102 14.34 -22.55 -0.72
CA LEU A 1102 14.28 -21.13 -1.04
C LEU A 1102 13.95 -20.29 0.21
N VAL A 1103 14.87 -20.31 1.19
CA VAL A 1103 14.70 -19.61 2.48
C VAL A 1103 14.41 -18.12 2.32
N ASP A 1104 14.97 -17.47 1.29
CA ASP A 1104 14.76 -16.03 1.04
C ASP A 1104 13.42 -15.70 0.37
N GLU A 1105 12.75 -16.71 -0.22
CA GLU A 1105 11.49 -16.55 -0.94
C GLU A 1105 10.29 -16.97 -0.07
N ALA A 1106 10.41 -18.10 0.64
CA ALA A 1106 9.35 -18.64 1.50
C ALA A 1106 9.92 -19.13 2.86
N PRO A 1107 10.44 -18.23 3.71
CA PRO A 1107 11.10 -18.59 4.96
C PRO A 1107 10.21 -19.37 5.93
N MET A 1108 8.91 -19.09 5.98
CA MET A 1108 7.99 -19.76 6.91
C MET A 1108 7.57 -21.13 6.42
N ALA A 1109 7.38 -21.29 5.12
CA ALA A 1109 7.21 -22.58 4.48
C ALA A 1109 8.42 -23.48 4.71
N VAL A 1110 9.64 -22.97 4.48
CA VAL A 1110 10.88 -23.72 4.71
C VAL A 1110 11.05 -24.04 6.19
N ALA A 1111 10.81 -23.08 7.10
CA ALA A 1111 10.92 -23.32 8.53
C ALA A 1111 10.02 -24.47 8.99
N ARG A 1112 8.75 -24.47 8.53
CA ARG A 1112 7.78 -25.50 8.85
C ARG A 1112 8.15 -26.85 8.25
N PHE A 1113 8.53 -26.88 6.97
CA PHE A 1113 8.99 -28.09 6.30
C PHE A 1113 10.19 -28.71 7.04
N VAL A 1114 11.18 -27.91 7.41
CA VAL A 1114 12.37 -28.34 8.16
C VAL A 1114 12.01 -28.84 9.55
N GLU A 1115 11.12 -28.16 10.27
CA GLU A 1115 10.65 -28.60 11.58
C GLU A 1115 9.98 -29.98 11.50
N LEU A 1116 9.08 -30.16 10.53
CA LEU A 1116 8.34 -31.39 10.32
C LEU A 1116 9.25 -32.53 9.84
N ALA A 1117 10.17 -32.25 8.92
CA ALA A 1117 11.19 -33.21 8.49
C ALA A 1117 12.08 -33.68 9.66
N ARG A 1118 12.52 -32.77 10.54
CA ARG A 1118 13.30 -33.14 11.75
C ARG A 1118 12.51 -34.00 12.73
N LYS A 1119 11.18 -33.85 12.77
CA LYS A 1119 10.28 -34.68 13.58
C LYS A 1119 9.93 -36.02 12.93
N GLY A 1120 10.39 -36.27 11.70
CA GLY A 1120 10.03 -37.46 10.93
C GLY A 1120 8.57 -37.46 10.47
N TYR A 1121 7.92 -36.29 10.36
CA TYR A 1121 6.52 -36.19 9.94
C TYR A 1121 6.27 -36.83 8.56
N TYR A 1122 7.21 -36.63 7.62
CA TYR A 1122 7.11 -37.15 6.26
C TYR A 1122 7.52 -38.63 6.13
N ASP A 1123 8.11 -39.22 7.17
CA ASP A 1123 8.65 -40.57 7.12
C ASP A 1123 7.49 -41.58 7.02
N GLY A 1124 7.49 -42.38 5.94
CA GLY A 1124 6.43 -43.33 5.62
C GLY A 1124 5.21 -42.73 4.92
N LEU A 1125 5.16 -41.41 4.72
CA LEU A 1125 4.08 -40.78 3.95
C LEU A 1125 4.27 -40.97 2.44
N THR A 1126 3.19 -40.85 1.66
CA THR A 1126 3.22 -41.15 0.23
C THR A 1126 2.98 -39.92 -0.64
N PHE A 1127 3.44 -40.01 -1.90
CA PHE A 1127 2.86 -39.26 -3.00
C PHE A 1127 1.54 -39.93 -3.39
N HIS A 1128 0.46 -39.48 -2.78
CA HIS A 1128 -0.86 -40.10 -2.89
C HIS A 1128 -1.66 -39.60 -4.10
N ARG A 1129 -1.20 -38.55 -4.78
CA ARG A 1129 -1.87 -38.02 -5.96
C ARG A 1129 -0.84 -37.70 -7.03
N VAL A 1130 -0.91 -38.41 -8.15
CA VAL A 1130 -0.06 -38.20 -9.33
C VAL A 1130 -0.96 -37.80 -10.49
N VAL A 1131 -0.79 -36.58 -10.98
CA VAL A 1131 -1.52 -36.08 -12.17
C VAL A 1131 -0.52 -35.87 -13.29
N SER A 1132 -0.55 -36.78 -14.27
CA SER A 1132 0.30 -36.73 -15.45
C SER A 1132 0.27 -35.36 -16.13
N ASN A 1133 1.44 -34.83 -16.45
CA ASN A 1133 1.62 -33.49 -17.02
C ASN A 1133 1.04 -32.35 -16.15
N PHE A 1134 1.03 -32.52 -14.84
CA PHE A 1134 0.69 -31.47 -13.89
C PHE A 1134 1.62 -31.54 -12.66
N VAL A 1135 1.23 -32.27 -11.61
CA VAL A 1135 1.97 -32.33 -10.35
C VAL A 1135 1.92 -33.73 -9.75
N ILE A 1136 2.93 -34.06 -8.95
CA ILE A 1136 2.84 -35.10 -7.93
C ILE A 1136 2.65 -34.44 -6.56
N GLN A 1137 1.72 -34.94 -5.75
CA GLN A 1137 1.36 -34.39 -4.45
C GLN A 1137 1.45 -35.45 -3.36
N GLY A 1138 2.02 -35.07 -2.22
CA GLY A 1138 2.31 -35.98 -1.11
C GLY A 1138 2.44 -35.28 0.25
N GLY A 1139 2.78 -36.05 1.28
CA GLY A 1139 2.95 -35.54 2.65
C GLY A 1139 1.66 -35.42 3.46
N SER A 1140 0.60 -36.13 3.03
CA SER A 1140 -0.64 -36.30 3.80
C SER A 1140 -0.56 -37.57 4.68
N PRO A 1141 -0.89 -37.51 5.99
CA PRO A 1141 -0.92 -38.68 6.88
C PRO A 1141 -1.93 -39.75 6.45
N ASP A 1142 -3.10 -39.33 5.95
CA ASP A 1142 -4.16 -40.23 5.49
C ASP A 1142 -4.17 -40.37 3.95
N ALA A 1143 -3.11 -39.92 3.28
CA ALA A 1143 -2.97 -39.99 1.82
C ALA A 1143 -4.14 -39.33 1.08
N ASN A 1144 -4.62 -38.18 1.57
CA ASN A 1144 -5.76 -37.47 1.02
C ASN A 1144 -5.67 -35.93 1.20
N GLU A 1145 -6.58 -35.18 0.57
CA GLU A 1145 -6.51 -33.71 0.51
C GLU A 1145 -6.81 -33.02 1.85
N TYR A 1146 -7.58 -33.65 2.75
CA TYR A 1146 -8.11 -32.99 3.95
C TYR A 1146 -7.33 -33.34 5.22
N SER A 1147 -6.34 -34.23 5.12
CA SER A 1147 -5.48 -34.64 6.22
C SER A 1147 -4.07 -34.09 6.06
N GLY A 1148 -3.64 -33.28 7.02
CA GLY A 1148 -2.34 -32.64 7.08
C GLY A 1148 -1.96 -32.27 8.51
N ASP A 1149 -0.89 -31.49 8.67
CA ASP A 1149 -0.45 -31.01 9.98
C ASP A 1149 -1.51 -30.09 10.64
N VAL A 1150 -1.48 -30.01 11.97
CA VAL A 1150 -2.58 -29.48 12.80
C VAL A 1150 -3.01 -28.04 12.45
N ARG A 1151 -2.10 -27.20 11.96
CA ARG A 1151 -2.33 -25.76 11.73
C ARG A 1151 -2.34 -25.39 10.26
N PHE A 1152 -3.03 -24.32 9.89
CA PHE A 1152 -2.81 -23.72 8.58
C PHE A 1152 -1.59 -22.80 8.56
N MET A 1153 -0.93 -22.68 7.41
CA MET A 1153 0.11 -21.68 7.13
C MET A 1153 -0.34 -20.72 6.05
N ARG A 1154 0.17 -19.49 6.15
CA ARG A 1154 -0.03 -18.43 5.16
C ARG A 1154 0.70 -18.76 3.86
N ASP A 1155 0.15 -18.26 2.76
CA ASP A 1155 0.85 -18.30 1.48
C ASP A 1155 1.97 -17.24 1.42
N GLU A 1156 3.16 -17.65 0.99
CA GLU A 1156 4.32 -16.79 0.72
C GLU A 1156 4.49 -16.62 -0.79
N LEU A 1157 3.59 -15.82 -1.37
CA LEU A 1157 3.44 -15.63 -2.81
C LEU A 1157 4.52 -14.68 -3.36
N GLY A 1158 5.70 -15.23 -3.67
CA GLY A 1158 6.82 -14.49 -4.23
C GLY A 1158 6.74 -14.23 -5.75
N ARG A 1159 7.89 -13.90 -6.34
CA ARG A 1159 8.09 -13.79 -7.80
C ARG A 1159 8.61 -15.08 -8.44
N VAL A 1160 8.93 -16.08 -7.62
CA VAL A 1160 9.39 -17.39 -8.10
C VAL A 1160 8.27 -18.04 -8.92
N PRO A 1161 8.51 -18.34 -10.21
CA PRO A 1161 7.53 -19.01 -11.04
C PRO A 1161 7.50 -20.52 -10.74
N HIS A 1162 6.35 -21.13 -10.97
CA HIS A 1162 6.14 -22.58 -11.00
C HIS A 1162 6.76 -23.17 -12.27
N LEU A 1163 8.06 -23.42 -12.24
CA LEU A 1163 8.78 -24.14 -13.30
C LEU A 1163 8.79 -25.63 -13.00
N ARG A 1164 9.08 -26.44 -14.03
CA ARG A 1164 9.32 -27.88 -13.81
C ARG A 1164 10.36 -28.10 -12.70
N GLY A 1165 10.00 -28.89 -11.70
CA GLY A 1165 10.80 -29.15 -10.51
C GLY A 1165 10.58 -28.18 -9.35
N ALA A 1166 9.74 -27.16 -9.49
CA ALA A 1166 9.33 -26.32 -8.37
C ALA A 1166 8.55 -27.17 -7.37
N VAL A 1167 8.85 -26.99 -6.09
CA VAL A 1167 8.19 -27.67 -4.97
C VAL A 1167 7.35 -26.66 -4.22
N GLY A 1168 6.04 -26.91 -4.22
CA GLY A 1168 5.05 -26.03 -3.63
C GLY A 1168 4.31 -26.61 -2.43
N ILE A 1169 3.64 -25.74 -1.68
CA ILE A 1169 2.73 -26.13 -0.59
C ILE A 1169 1.32 -26.29 -1.15
N SER A 1170 0.72 -27.46 -0.93
CA SER A 1170 -0.68 -27.69 -1.31
C SER A 1170 -1.61 -26.93 -0.37
N THR A 1171 -2.65 -26.31 -0.94
CA THR A 1171 -3.64 -25.51 -0.21
C THR A 1171 -5.04 -25.83 -0.70
N ARG A 1172 -6.05 -25.59 0.14
CA ARG A 1172 -7.48 -25.73 -0.14
C ARG A 1172 -8.18 -24.38 -0.32
N GLY A 1173 -7.39 -23.34 -0.56
CA GLY A 1173 -7.79 -21.93 -0.48
C GLY A 1173 -6.64 -21.09 0.06
N ARG A 1174 -6.77 -19.76 -0.05
CA ARG A 1174 -5.71 -18.85 0.41
C ARG A 1174 -5.43 -19.05 1.90
N ASP A 1175 -4.15 -19.13 2.26
CA ASP A 1175 -3.68 -19.25 3.64
C ASP A 1175 -4.15 -20.53 4.36
N THR A 1176 -4.28 -21.66 3.62
CA THR A 1176 -4.71 -22.97 4.15
C THR A 1176 -3.68 -24.08 4.00
N GLY A 1177 -2.39 -23.75 3.83
CA GLY A 1177 -1.35 -24.77 3.71
C GLY A 1177 -1.26 -25.65 4.95
N ASP A 1178 -1.20 -26.97 4.79
CA ASP A 1178 -1.23 -27.93 5.90
C ASP A 1178 -0.05 -28.91 5.88
N ALA A 1179 1.09 -28.45 5.32
CA ALA A 1179 2.35 -29.18 5.18
C ALA A 1179 2.38 -30.28 4.11
N GLN A 1180 1.29 -30.51 3.38
CA GLN A 1180 1.33 -31.25 2.12
C GLN A 1180 2.16 -30.49 1.08
N ILE A 1181 2.94 -31.24 0.31
CA ILE A 1181 3.83 -30.71 -0.73
C ILE A 1181 3.43 -31.23 -2.10
N PHE A 1182 3.73 -30.48 -3.14
CA PHE A 1182 3.67 -30.97 -4.51
C PHE A 1182 4.94 -30.61 -5.28
N ILE A 1183 5.24 -31.39 -6.33
CA ILE A 1183 6.35 -31.13 -7.25
C ILE A 1183 5.78 -30.99 -8.67
N ASP A 1184 6.15 -29.90 -9.32
CA ASP A 1184 5.70 -29.55 -10.67
C ASP A 1184 6.41 -30.42 -11.72
N LEU A 1185 5.63 -31.15 -12.53
CA LEU A 1185 6.15 -31.97 -13.63
C LEU A 1185 6.46 -31.14 -14.88
N LEU A 1186 5.90 -29.94 -14.98
CA LEU A 1186 6.01 -29.02 -16.10
C LEU A 1186 6.07 -27.57 -15.59
N ASP A 1187 6.30 -26.60 -16.47
CA ASP A 1187 6.06 -25.20 -16.17
C ASP A 1187 4.55 -24.98 -16.06
N LEU A 1188 4.12 -24.43 -14.93
CA LEU A 1188 2.72 -24.26 -14.54
C LEU A 1188 2.43 -22.80 -14.19
N PRO A 1189 2.48 -21.86 -15.16
CA PRO A 1189 2.21 -20.43 -14.92
C PRO A 1189 0.80 -20.17 -14.37
N ARG A 1190 -0.10 -21.14 -14.44
CA ARG A 1190 -1.43 -21.09 -13.81
C ARG A 1190 -1.43 -21.22 -12.29
N LEU A 1191 -0.31 -21.64 -11.69
CA LEU A 1191 -0.12 -21.71 -10.24
C LEU A 1191 0.66 -20.49 -9.71
N ASP A 1192 1.33 -19.73 -10.58
CA ASP A 1192 2.07 -18.51 -10.22
C ASP A 1192 1.18 -17.56 -9.41
N HIS A 1193 1.70 -17.13 -8.26
CA HIS A 1193 1.04 -16.21 -7.34
C HIS A 1193 -0.27 -16.72 -6.71
N ASP A 1194 -0.61 -18.00 -6.88
CA ASP A 1194 -1.71 -18.68 -6.19
C ASP A 1194 -1.20 -19.72 -5.19
N TYR A 1195 0.02 -20.25 -5.38
CA TYR A 1195 0.65 -21.23 -4.49
C TYR A 1195 2.07 -20.80 -4.09
N THR A 1196 2.49 -21.21 -2.90
CA THR A 1196 3.83 -20.93 -2.38
C THR A 1196 4.83 -21.90 -3.00
N VAL A 1197 5.91 -21.39 -3.61
CA VAL A 1197 7.10 -22.18 -4.01
C VAL A 1197 8.18 -22.02 -2.96
N PHE A 1198 8.56 -23.11 -2.28
CA PHE A 1198 9.54 -23.06 -1.18
C PHE A 1198 10.81 -23.84 -1.46
N ALA A 1199 10.86 -24.66 -2.52
CA ALA A 1199 12.06 -25.36 -2.94
C ALA A 1199 12.08 -25.64 -4.45
N ASN A 1200 13.24 -25.98 -4.99
CA ASN A 1200 13.42 -26.48 -6.36
C ASN A 1200 14.15 -27.82 -6.35
N VAL A 1201 13.74 -28.75 -7.21
CA VAL A 1201 14.49 -29.98 -7.47
C VAL A 1201 15.76 -29.64 -8.25
N THR A 1202 16.91 -29.99 -7.70
CA THR A 1202 18.23 -29.78 -8.30
C THR A 1202 18.83 -31.06 -8.87
N ALA A 1203 18.41 -32.24 -8.37
CA ALA A 1203 18.74 -33.54 -8.93
C ALA A 1203 17.61 -34.55 -8.68
N GLY A 1204 17.45 -35.51 -9.60
CA GLY A 1204 16.39 -36.53 -9.53
C GLY A 1204 15.07 -36.15 -10.23
N LEU A 1205 15.11 -35.21 -11.19
CA LEU A 1205 13.92 -34.84 -11.98
C LEU A 1205 13.40 -36.00 -12.86
N ASP A 1206 14.31 -36.82 -13.38
CA ASP A 1206 13.99 -38.06 -14.09
C ASP A 1206 13.27 -39.06 -13.18
N LEU A 1207 13.66 -39.18 -11.92
CA LEU A 1207 12.95 -39.98 -10.93
C LEU A 1207 11.55 -39.41 -10.64
N VAL A 1208 11.45 -38.09 -10.47
CA VAL A 1208 10.18 -37.39 -10.25
C VAL A 1208 9.15 -37.68 -11.35
N ASP A 1209 9.59 -37.66 -12.62
CA ASP A 1209 8.71 -37.96 -13.76
C ASP A 1209 8.12 -39.38 -13.73
N HIS A 1210 8.77 -40.31 -13.04
CA HIS A 1210 8.38 -41.72 -12.95
C HIS A 1210 7.74 -42.09 -11.61
N ILE A 1211 7.53 -41.13 -10.71
CA ILE A 1211 6.80 -41.38 -9.46
C ILE A 1211 5.36 -41.77 -9.80
N LEU A 1212 4.95 -42.92 -9.27
CA LEU A 1212 3.58 -43.41 -9.34
C LEU A 1212 2.86 -43.21 -8.00
N GLU A 1213 1.53 -43.28 -8.04
CA GLU A 1213 0.69 -43.16 -6.85
C GLU A 1213 1.14 -44.16 -5.77
N GLY A 1214 1.22 -43.67 -4.53
CA GLY A 1214 1.62 -44.46 -3.36
C GLY A 1214 3.12 -44.63 -3.17
N ALA A 1215 3.97 -44.00 -4.00
CA ALA A 1215 5.40 -43.96 -3.75
C ALA A 1215 5.71 -43.38 -2.35
N VAL A 1216 6.52 -44.10 -1.56
CA VAL A 1216 6.73 -43.81 -0.14
C VAL A 1216 8.00 -42.98 0.07
N ILE A 1217 7.87 -41.89 0.81
CA ILE A 1217 9.00 -41.12 1.34
C ILE A 1217 9.55 -41.90 2.52
N GLN A 1218 10.74 -42.49 2.40
CA GLN A 1218 11.36 -43.21 3.50
C GLN A 1218 11.76 -42.25 4.61
N LYS A 1219 12.43 -41.16 4.23
CA LYS A 1219 12.83 -40.07 5.13
C LYS A 1219 13.27 -38.84 4.36
N ILE A 1220 13.32 -37.71 5.06
CA ILE A 1220 13.91 -36.47 4.57
C ILE A 1220 15.21 -36.17 5.33
N VAL A 1221 16.30 -35.92 4.61
CA VAL A 1221 17.61 -35.53 5.16
C VAL A 1221 17.84 -34.05 4.87
N LEU A 1222 18.34 -33.30 5.85
CA LEU A 1222 18.53 -31.84 5.80
C LEU A 1222 20.01 -31.43 5.82
#